data_AF-A0A8C4QPP9-F1
#
_entry.id   AF-A0A8C4QPP9-F1
#
_cell.length_a   1.000
_cell.length_b   1.000
_cell.length_c   1.000
_cell.angle_alpha   90.00
_cell.angle_beta   90.00
_cell.angle_gamma   90.00
#
_symmetry.space_group_name_H-M   'P 1'
#
loop_
_entity.id
_entity.type
_entity.pdbx_description
1 polymer ?
#
loop_
_entity_poly.entity_id
_entity_poly.type
_entity_poly.pdbx_seq_one_letter_code
_entity_poly.pdbx_strand_id
1 'polypeptide(L)'
;MESGTYAEEGCSIGQQAERSNETINDPIADGIEKGSSEPATNRDALLSTKSLKTLAEIASVNATFSSEREDVDLSQQCPNKFEQCSPILEPIISAHEFVEKALQKMLPNGLSSVLNGELCRDHCDLDCTKTIETSTAPVNNPTSVEDALLAELGLTKEFLGPSLSALPNDLRKEAQTVSYQQDLHFLKAQCSQQNETISRLMEEAGKQQEHFGGMQAEIERLKGDLAQSSDDKQACMSALMQSEIQNEEVQQQLVAAQERLAMQENAAKSSIVQLQQDFGVRFEQDTDMHKLNKEVERQKDEVTSLHNKLKLFQNKHNAEMDAHKETKDKLNETTAKLCEAKEVSNEIRQNCQEIIKTYQESKQVKSVTFDKPKDNEQDLQKQKWETSNCVEVQGSKIMELEYLKRNFLEGVDELRTLRTKVHCLEEERLRTEEELSKYREIINRQKVEIQSAHDNLRRVQELEEQLQSDLQEQGSLQAEIALLNSTVVDLRQDVAGSREREAELLGFTERLSSKNAQLQSDANDLCSTIDRLSLHEVELRAALDEAIRVRNDLAKDLESQQQAAEREASQLRMESSRWEGQTVALAWQVEELGDELSTQRRKNAANIKDLGKQLQQARRRLEQLETTHDNRDGGGGMGSRSSSSGSLNVRTGVSRDEGFSETAGSSPGTAEGFPEVDKAVLVERIVRLQKAHARKNEKLEFLEDHNQQLLEELRRKARIIQGYVLREETGALSSEASDLSKARLSRKGGIMASLYSSHAVDSRLTLELSLEINHKLQAVLEDTLLKNITLKESLQTLGKEIERLTKLQI
;
A
#
# COMPACT_ATOMS: atom_id res chain seq x y z
N MET A 1 39.12 79.41 -12.80
CA MET A 1 37.65 79.24 -12.77
C MET A 1 37.42 77.77 -12.43
N GLU A 2 36.97 77.31 -11.27
CA GLU A 2 36.60 77.81 -9.93
C GLU A 2 36.90 76.58 -9.03
N SER A 3 37.89 76.60 -8.12
CA SER A 3 37.80 76.96 -6.68
C SER A 3 36.74 76.21 -5.86
N GLY A 4 37.17 75.52 -4.80
CA GLY A 4 36.29 74.95 -3.78
C GLY A 4 36.96 74.09 -2.70
N THR A 5 37.92 74.66 -1.97
CA THR A 5 38.39 74.23 -0.64
C THR A 5 37.28 74.36 0.43
N TYR A 6 37.29 73.55 1.50
CA TYR A 6 37.24 74.02 2.90
C TYR A 6 37.47 72.87 3.89
N ALA A 7 38.27 73.16 4.91
CA ALA A 7 38.60 72.37 6.09
C ALA A 7 37.77 72.83 7.30
N GLU A 8 37.72 72.04 8.37
CA GLU A 8 37.70 72.38 9.83
C GLU A 8 37.19 71.15 10.62
N GLU A 9 38.00 70.54 11.50
CA GLU A 9 38.24 70.85 12.93
C GLU A 9 37.08 70.44 13.88
N GLY A 10 37.43 69.77 14.99
CA GLY A 10 36.50 69.56 16.11
C GLY A 10 36.82 68.38 17.04
N CYS A 11 37.80 68.57 17.94
CA CYS A 11 38.01 67.75 19.13
C CYS A 11 37.00 68.14 20.22
N SER A 12 36.41 67.18 20.96
CA SER A 12 35.87 67.47 22.29
C SER A 12 35.93 66.28 23.24
N ILE A 13 36.58 66.54 24.37
CA ILE A 13 36.66 65.78 25.61
C ILE A 13 35.34 65.94 26.40
N GLY A 14 34.96 64.93 27.19
CA GLY A 14 33.89 65.07 28.19
C GLY A 14 33.61 63.79 28.97
N GLN A 15 34.22 63.70 30.16
CA GLN A 15 34.07 62.66 31.18
C GLN A 15 32.66 62.63 31.79
N GLN A 16 32.24 61.46 32.30
CA GLN A 16 31.65 61.38 33.65
C GLN A 16 31.81 59.98 34.24
N ALA A 17 32.19 59.98 35.51
CA ALA A 17 32.50 58.85 36.38
C ALA A 17 31.44 58.76 37.49
N GLU A 18 31.30 57.59 38.11
CA GLU A 18 31.07 57.32 39.56
C GLU A 18 30.73 55.82 39.72
N ARG A 19 31.58 54.95 40.29
CA ARG A 19 32.06 54.77 41.69
C ARG A 19 31.03 54.21 42.68
N SER A 20 31.29 52.98 43.14
CA SER A 20 31.28 52.52 44.55
C SER A 20 31.83 51.07 44.55
N ASN A 21 33.03 50.73 45.05
CA ASN A 21 33.51 50.59 46.45
C ASN A 21 32.54 49.74 47.32
N GLU A 22 32.93 48.71 48.08
CA GLU A 22 34.10 48.52 48.95
C GLU A 22 34.10 47.05 49.50
N THR A 23 35.21 46.30 49.39
CA THR A 23 36.13 45.80 50.45
C THR A 23 35.75 44.64 51.41
N ILE A 24 36.68 43.66 51.43
CA ILE A 24 37.38 43.04 52.59
C ILE A 24 36.64 41.97 53.42
N ASN A 25 37.08 40.71 53.31
CA ASN A 25 37.73 39.89 54.37
C ASN A 25 37.82 38.40 53.99
N ASP A 26 39.04 37.89 53.88
CA ASP A 26 39.43 36.48 54.15
C ASP A 26 39.27 36.21 55.68
N PRO A 27 39.37 34.97 56.26
CA PRO A 27 40.31 33.90 55.86
C PRO A 27 39.90 32.43 56.21
N ILE A 28 40.86 31.51 56.03
CA ILE A 28 41.24 30.37 56.93
C ILE A 28 41.12 28.92 56.36
N ALA A 29 42.31 28.33 56.22
CA ALA A 29 42.77 27.01 56.67
C ALA A 29 42.79 25.76 55.76
N ASP A 30 44.05 25.30 55.65
CA ASP A 30 44.55 23.96 55.98
C ASP A 30 44.59 22.85 54.93
N GLY A 31 45.83 22.46 54.62
CA GLY A 31 46.19 21.30 53.82
C GLY A 31 47.68 21.24 53.48
N ILE A 32 48.54 21.51 54.48
CA ILE A 32 49.99 21.27 54.45
C ILE A 32 50.23 19.76 54.39
N GLU A 33 51.01 19.25 53.43
CA GLU A 33 52.36 18.75 53.73
C GLU A 33 53.23 18.41 52.49
N LYS A 34 54.32 19.19 52.35
CA LYS A 34 55.73 18.87 52.00
C LYS A 34 56.02 17.80 50.93
N GLY A 35 56.94 18.01 50.00
CA GLY A 35 57.95 19.07 49.87
C GLY A 35 59.19 18.57 49.13
N SER A 36 59.80 19.48 48.38
CA SER A 36 61.20 19.57 47.95
C SER A 36 61.79 18.48 47.04
N SER A 37 62.18 18.83 45.82
CA SER A 37 63.48 19.45 45.52
C SER A 37 63.72 19.55 44.01
N GLU A 38 64.13 20.74 43.56
CA GLU A 38 64.74 21.04 42.25
C GLU A 38 66.09 20.26 42.06
N PRO A 39 66.78 20.23 40.89
CA PRO A 39 66.69 21.15 39.74
C PRO A 39 66.85 20.53 38.32
N ALA A 40 66.63 21.40 37.33
CA ALA A 40 67.17 21.46 35.96
C ALA A 40 67.97 20.27 35.39
N THR A 41 67.53 19.74 34.24
CA THR A 41 68.22 19.67 32.93
C THR A 41 67.62 18.58 32.02
N ASN A 42 67.78 18.74 30.70
CA ASN A 42 67.42 17.83 29.59
C ASN A 42 66.04 17.98 28.96
N ARG A 43 65.97 18.95 28.05
CA ARG A 43 64.98 19.08 27.00
C ARG A 43 65.56 18.46 25.73
N ASP A 44 65.51 17.13 25.62
CA ASP A 44 65.76 16.35 24.38
C ASP A 44 65.43 14.86 24.63
N ALA A 45 64.14 14.47 24.61
CA ALA A 45 63.73 13.05 24.58
C ALA A 45 62.21 12.77 24.35
N LEU A 46 61.41 13.69 23.80
CA LEU A 46 59.94 13.52 23.81
C LEU A 46 59.23 13.54 22.44
N LEU A 47 59.94 13.20 21.35
CA LEU A 47 59.34 13.09 20.01
C LEU A 47 59.45 11.72 19.33
N SER A 48 59.93 10.67 20.01
CA SER A 48 60.12 9.36 19.35
C SER A 48 59.09 8.28 19.71
N THR A 49 58.18 8.49 20.67
CA THR A 49 57.28 7.41 21.16
C THR A 49 55.83 7.53 20.71
N LYS A 50 55.39 8.69 20.20
CA LYS A 50 54.03 8.85 19.66
C LYS A 50 53.90 8.40 18.20
N SER A 51 54.98 8.43 17.43
CA SER A 51 55.01 8.05 16.01
C SER A 51 55.00 6.53 15.77
N LEU A 52 55.42 5.74 16.76
CA LEU A 52 55.47 4.27 16.66
C LEU A 52 54.16 3.59 17.06
N LYS A 53 53.27 4.27 17.80
CA LYS A 53 51.93 3.73 18.13
C LYS A 53 50.95 3.88 16.96
N THR A 54 51.04 4.97 16.21
CA THR A 54 50.22 5.21 15.01
C THR A 54 50.61 4.34 13.82
N LEU A 55 51.90 3.96 13.69
CA LEU A 55 52.34 3.02 12.64
C LEU A 55 51.96 1.55 12.93
N ALA A 56 51.76 1.18 14.20
CA ALA A 56 51.32 -0.17 14.57
C ALA A 56 49.81 -0.38 14.34
N GLU A 57 48.99 0.66 14.49
CA GLU A 57 47.54 0.60 14.21
C GLU A 57 47.24 0.59 12.70
N ILE A 58 48.07 1.24 11.87
CA ILE A 58 47.92 1.21 10.40
C ILE A 58 48.35 -0.16 9.81
N ALA A 59 49.29 -0.87 10.45
CA ALA A 59 49.69 -2.22 10.03
C ALA A 59 48.65 -3.31 10.36
N SER A 60 47.82 -3.09 11.39
CA SER A 60 46.74 -4.01 11.80
C SER A 60 45.56 -3.99 10.83
N VAL A 61 45.23 -2.82 10.27
CA VAL A 61 44.06 -2.65 9.38
C VAL A 61 44.35 -3.11 7.93
N ASN A 62 45.62 -3.15 7.51
CA ASN A 62 46.01 -3.68 6.20
C ASN A 62 46.16 -5.21 6.12
N ALA A 63 46.08 -5.94 7.26
CA ALA A 63 46.19 -7.40 7.29
C ALA A 63 44.84 -8.13 7.11
N THR A 64 43.71 -7.43 7.16
CA THR A 64 42.35 -8.01 7.04
C THR A 64 41.69 -7.83 5.68
N PHE A 65 42.39 -7.28 4.67
CA PHE A 65 41.87 -7.09 3.31
C PHE A 65 42.63 -7.84 2.20
N SER A 66 43.44 -8.85 2.56
CA SER A 66 44.24 -9.64 1.60
C SER A 66 43.83 -11.12 1.46
N SER A 67 42.57 -11.47 1.73
CA SER A 67 42.02 -12.79 1.37
C SER A 67 40.74 -12.60 0.58
N GLU A 68 40.84 -12.83 -0.74
CA GLU A 68 39.79 -13.06 -1.75
C GLU A 68 39.95 -12.17 -3.00
N ARG A 69 41.05 -12.39 -3.73
CA ARG A 69 41.10 -12.27 -5.19
C ARG A 69 42.01 -13.38 -5.73
N GLU A 70 41.42 -14.51 -6.09
CA GLU A 70 42.02 -15.42 -7.06
C GLU A 70 41.44 -15.10 -8.42
N ASP A 71 42.29 -14.59 -9.31
CA ASP A 71 42.09 -14.63 -10.76
C ASP A 71 42.28 -16.08 -11.22
N VAL A 72 41.27 -16.65 -11.88
CA VAL A 72 41.44 -17.80 -12.77
C VAL A 72 40.84 -17.45 -14.12
N ASP A 73 41.74 -17.16 -15.05
CA ASP A 73 41.54 -17.12 -16.49
C ASP A 73 41.17 -18.52 -17.02
N LEU A 74 39.98 -18.67 -17.61
CA LEU A 74 39.66 -19.82 -18.47
C LEU A 74 38.63 -19.41 -19.54
N SER A 75 39.15 -18.92 -20.67
CA SER A 75 38.51 -19.12 -21.96
C SER A 75 38.86 -20.52 -22.51
N GLN A 76 37.90 -21.15 -23.19
CA GLN A 76 37.98 -22.38 -23.98
C GLN A 76 38.14 -23.73 -23.26
N GLN A 77 37.01 -24.37 -22.92
CA GLN A 77 36.66 -25.71 -23.44
C GLN A 77 35.21 -26.11 -23.07
N CYS A 78 34.33 -26.18 -24.06
CA CYS A 78 33.15 -27.04 -24.03
C CYS A 78 33.62 -28.50 -24.27
N PRO A 79 33.02 -29.53 -23.66
CA PRO A 79 31.67 -29.95 -24.06
C PRO A 79 30.76 -30.54 -22.97
N ASN A 80 29.46 -30.49 -23.25
CA ASN A 80 28.41 -31.45 -22.87
C ASN A 80 28.45 -32.05 -21.47
N LYS A 81 27.58 -31.54 -20.59
CA LYS A 81 26.79 -32.32 -19.61
C LYS A 81 25.71 -31.43 -19.01
N PHE A 82 24.61 -31.29 -19.73
CA PHE A 82 23.36 -30.76 -19.21
C PHE A 82 22.33 -31.91 -19.26
N GLU A 83 22.47 -32.84 -18.32
CA GLU A 83 21.46 -33.84 -18.03
C GLU A 83 21.57 -34.13 -16.53
N GLN A 84 20.41 -34.15 -15.87
CA GLN A 84 20.18 -34.41 -14.43
C GLN A 84 20.22 -33.19 -13.51
N CYS A 85 19.12 -32.41 -13.53
CA CYS A 85 18.26 -32.19 -12.35
C CYS A 85 17.11 -31.22 -12.69
N SER A 86 16.01 -31.79 -13.18
CA SER A 86 14.67 -31.19 -13.10
C SER A 86 13.65 -32.31 -12.92
N PRO A 87 12.96 -32.37 -11.77
CA PRO A 87 11.65 -33.00 -11.75
C PRO A 87 10.68 -32.17 -10.90
N ILE A 88 10.32 -30.96 -11.34
CA ILE A 88 9.19 -30.21 -10.73
C ILE A 88 8.24 -29.59 -11.78
N LEU A 89 8.58 -29.55 -13.07
CA LEU A 89 7.73 -28.89 -14.08
C LEU A 89 6.77 -29.79 -14.88
N GLU A 90 6.86 -31.12 -14.77
CA GLU A 90 5.94 -32.04 -15.47
C GLU A 90 4.55 -32.24 -14.82
N PRO A 91 4.32 -32.10 -13.50
CA PRO A 91 2.98 -32.28 -12.93
C PRO A 91 2.02 -31.10 -13.19
N ILE A 92 2.54 -29.91 -13.50
CA ILE A 92 1.73 -28.68 -13.59
C ILE A 92 1.02 -28.57 -14.95
N ILE A 93 1.65 -29.06 -16.02
CA ILE A 93 1.07 -29.05 -17.37
C ILE A 93 -0.04 -30.11 -17.51
N SER A 94 0.12 -31.27 -16.85
CA SER A 94 -0.90 -32.33 -16.87
C SER A 94 -2.16 -31.99 -16.05
N ALA A 95 -2.06 -31.12 -15.04
CA ALA A 95 -3.21 -30.69 -14.24
C ALA A 95 -4.07 -29.66 -15.00
N HIS A 96 -3.46 -28.82 -15.83
CA HIS A 96 -4.17 -27.81 -16.62
C HIS A 96 -5.00 -28.43 -17.76
N GLU A 97 -4.46 -29.47 -18.44
CA GLU A 97 -5.20 -30.22 -19.46
C GLU A 97 -6.39 -31.03 -18.89
N PHE A 98 -6.35 -31.39 -17.61
CA PHE A 98 -7.42 -32.15 -16.95
C PHE A 98 -8.60 -31.26 -16.53
N VAL A 99 -8.32 -30.04 -16.07
CA VAL A 99 -9.36 -29.05 -15.69
C VAL A 99 -10.08 -28.50 -16.93
N GLU A 100 -9.37 -28.33 -18.03
CA GLU A 100 -9.94 -27.86 -19.30
C GLU A 100 -10.86 -28.92 -19.95
N LYS A 101 -10.48 -30.21 -19.88
CA LYS A 101 -11.35 -31.33 -20.31
C LYS A 101 -12.54 -31.59 -19.39
N ALA A 102 -12.47 -31.20 -18.12
CA ALA A 102 -13.58 -31.34 -17.18
C ALA A 102 -14.63 -30.24 -17.34
N LEU A 103 -14.22 -29.01 -17.66
CA LEU A 103 -15.12 -27.88 -17.91
C LEU A 103 -15.89 -28.01 -19.24
N GLN A 104 -15.36 -28.75 -20.21
CA GLN A 104 -16.02 -28.97 -21.51
C GLN A 104 -17.10 -30.07 -21.49
N LYS A 105 -17.32 -30.74 -20.35
CA LYS A 105 -18.30 -31.82 -20.18
C LYS A 105 -19.56 -31.45 -19.38
N MET A 106 -19.68 -30.20 -18.91
CA MET A 106 -20.71 -29.77 -17.95
C MET A 106 -21.73 -28.74 -18.49
N LEU A 107 -21.80 -28.50 -19.81
CA LEU A 107 -22.85 -27.67 -20.42
C LEU A 107 -23.69 -28.47 -21.41
N PRO A 108 -25.01 -28.64 -21.17
CA PRO A 108 -25.93 -29.12 -22.18
C PRO A 108 -26.13 -28.05 -23.26
N ASN A 109 -25.96 -28.48 -24.51
CA ASN A 109 -26.30 -27.72 -25.72
C ASN A 109 -27.82 -27.49 -25.84
N GLY A 110 -28.19 -26.26 -26.22
CA GLY A 110 -29.53 -25.87 -26.69
C GLY A 110 -29.98 -24.59 -25.96
N LEU A 111 -30.22 -23.44 -26.59
CA LEU A 111 -30.53 -23.13 -27.97
C LEU A 111 -30.00 -21.72 -28.28
N SER A 112 -29.37 -21.60 -29.44
CA SER A 112 -29.28 -20.38 -30.23
C SER A 112 -30.69 -19.88 -30.54
N SER A 113 -31.01 -18.63 -30.22
CA SER A 113 -31.52 -17.63 -31.18
C SER A 113 -32.05 -16.36 -30.50
N VAL A 114 -31.70 -15.22 -31.11
CA VAL A 114 -32.38 -13.91 -31.05
C VAL A 114 -32.05 -12.99 -29.87
N LEU A 115 -30.90 -12.34 -29.99
CA LEU A 115 -30.80 -10.89 -29.79
C LEU A 115 -31.49 -10.20 -30.96
N ASN A 116 -32.53 -9.41 -30.70
CA ASN A 116 -32.78 -8.09 -31.29
C ASN A 116 -34.19 -7.58 -30.98
N GLY A 117 -34.25 -6.32 -30.54
CA GLY A 117 -35.25 -5.37 -31.03
C GLY A 117 -36.52 -5.21 -30.21
N GLU A 118 -36.56 -4.11 -29.46
CA GLU A 118 -37.64 -3.12 -29.43
C GLU A 118 -39.09 -3.62 -29.62
N LEU A 119 -39.93 -3.42 -28.60
CA LEU A 119 -41.21 -2.71 -28.75
C LEU A 119 -41.82 -2.41 -27.37
N CYS A 120 -41.69 -1.16 -26.94
CA CYS A 120 -42.72 -0.52 -26.12
C CYS A 120 -43.88 -0.11 -27.02
N ARG A 121 -45.10 -0.55 -26.73
CA ARG A 121 -46.34 0.25 -26.86
C ARG A 121 -47.55 -0.52 -26.33
N ASP A 122 -48.08 -0.01 -25.23
CA ASP A 122 -49.47 0.33 -24.97
C ASP A 122 -50.57 -0.57 -25.59
N HIS A 123 -51.31 -1.28 -24.74
CA HIS A 123 -52.73 -0.97 -24.56
C HIS A 123 -53.28 -1.55 -23.26
N CYS A 124 -54.00 -0.68 -22.56
CA CYS A 124 -54.72 -0.90 -21.33
C CYS A 124 -56.05 -1.64 -21.53
N ASP A 125 -56.63 -1.91 -20.37
CA ASP A 125 -58.04 -2.11 -20.03
C ASP A 125 -58.57 -3.55 -20.08
N LEU A 126 -58.75 -4.17 -18.92
CA LEU A 126 -59.80 -3.96 -17.89
C LEU A 126 -61.12 -4.61 -18.34
N ASP A 127 -61.55 -5.61 -17.56
CA ASP A 127 -62.93 -5.91 -17.15
C ASP A 127 -63.05 -7.41 -16.82
N CYS A 128 -63.75 -7.87 -15.79
CA CYS A 128 -64.68 -7.18 -14.91
C CYS A 128 -64.83 -7.98 -13.62
N THR A 129 -64.76 -7.27 -12.51
CA THR A 129 -65.65 -7.47 -11.36
C THR A 129 -67.10 -7.22 -11.77
N LYS A 130 -68.05 -7.92 -11.12
CA LYS A 130 -69.39 -7.44 -10.69
C LYS A 130 -70.08 -8.63 -10.05
N THR A 131 -70.42 -8.56 -8.77
CA THR A 131 -71.56 -7.81 -8.23
C THR A 131 -71.30 -7.57 -6.73
N ILE A 132 -71.70 -6.49 -6.04
CA ILE A 132 -72.62 -5.37 -6.25
C ILE A 132 -72.19 -4.25 -5.28
N GLU A 133 -72.23 -3.01 -5.75
CA GLU A 133 -72.11 -1.78 -4.97
C GLU A 133 -73.47 -1.29 -4.42
N THR A 134 -73.40 -0.19 -3.67
CA THR A 134 -74.45 0.74 -3.20
C THR A 134 -74.92 0.45 -1.77
N SER A 135 -75.04 1.40 -0.84
CA SER A 135 -75.14 2.86 -0.92
C SER A 135 -74.76 3.49 0.44
N THR A 136 -74.41 4.77 0.38
CA THR A 136 -73.92 5.69 1.42
C THR A 136 -74.94 6.12 2.50
N ALA A 137 -74.37 6.49 3.67
CA ALA A 137 -74.81 7.49 4.68
C ALA A 137 -75.76 7.04 5.82
N PRO A 138 -75.85 7.80 6.94
CA PRO A 138 -74.86 8.00 8.00
C PRO A 138 -75.34 7.42 9.37
N VAL A 139 -74.41 7.10 10.27
CA VAL A 139 -74.75 6.67 11.65
C VAL A 139 -75.07 7.91 12.51
N ASN A 140 -76.31 7.97 13.01
CA ASN A 140 -76.71 8.79 14.15
C ASN A 140 -77.12 7.87 15.30
N ASN A 141 -76.38 8.01 16.40
CA ASN A 141 -76.69 7.74 17.81
C ASN A 141 -77.02 6.32 18.31
N PRO A 142 -76.64 6.05 19.58
CA PRO A 142 -76.69 4.74 20.21
C PRO A 142 -78.01 4.54 20.96
N THR A 143 -78.62 3.37 20.83
CA THR A 143 -79.61 2.88 21.79
C THR A 143 -79.70 1.37 21.79
N SER A 144 -79.90 0.84 23.00
CA SER A 144 -80.18 -0.55 23.36
C SER A 144 -78.98 -1.50 23.44
N VAL A 145 -78.30 -1.41 24.59
CA VAL A 145 -77.75 -2.59 25.30
C VAL A 145 -78.65 -2.88 26.52
N GLU A 146 -79.96 -2.68 26.38
CA GLU A 146 -80.95 -3.08 27.39
C GLU A 146 -81.75 -4.34 26.98
N ASP A 147 -81.67 -4.79 25.72
CA ASP A 147 -82.51 -5.89 25.22
C ASP A 147 -81.85 -7.28 25.07
N ALA A 148 -80.57 -7.46 25.41
CA ALA A 148 -79.89 -8.77 25.33
C ALA A 148 -79.59 -9.43 26.69
N LEU A 149 -79.90 -8.76 27.81
CA LEU A 149 -79.83 -9.34 29.16
C LEU A 149 -81.21 -9.80 29.70
N LEU A 150 -82.29 -9.62 28.91
CA LEU A 150 -83.66 -10.01 29.27
C LEU A 150 -84.14 -11.30 28.59
N ALA A 151 -83.29 -11.99 27.84
CA ALA A 151 -83.65 -13.23 27.13
C ALA A 151 -83.22 -14.53 27.85
N GLU A 152 -82.57 -14.46 29.02
CA GLU A 152 -82.17 -15.63 29.81
C GLU A 152 -82.91 -15.81 31.16
N LEU A 153 -84.07 -15.17 31.32
CA LEU A 153 -85.00 -15.43 32.42
C LEU A 153 -86.38 -15.83 31.89
N GLY A 154 -86.40 -16.70 30.87
CA GLY A 154 -87.60 -17.30 30.28
C GLY A 154 -88.43 -18.11 31.29
N LEU A 155 -89.14 -17.43 32.18
CA LEU A 155 -90.25 -17.97 32.97
C LEU A 155 -91.53 -17.77 32.17
N THR A 156 -91.77 -18.66 31.22
CA THR A 156 -93.09 -18.80 30.59
C THR A 156 -94.08 -19.33 31.62
N LYS A 157 -94.89 -18.40 32.14
CA LYS A 157 -96.00 -18.65 33.05
C LYS A 157 -97.22 -19.10 32.26
N GLU A 158 -97.25 -20.36 31.84
CA GLU A 158 -98.46 -21.00 31.30
C GLU A 158 -98.49 -22.47 31.67
N PHE A 159 -99.31 -22.85 32.66
CA PHE A 159 -100.30 -23.94 32.50
C PHE A 159 -101.20 -24.04 33.74
N LEU A 160 -102.47 -23.67 33.52
CA LEU A 160 -103.67 -24.37 33.97
C LEU A 160 -103.71 -24.87 35.43
N GLY A 161 -104.43 -24.12 36.26
CA GLY A 161 -105.11 -24.72 37.39
C GLY A 161 -106.22 -25.67 36.93
N PRO A 162 -106.45 -26.75 37.68
CA PRO A 162 -107.79 -27.25 37.90
C PRO A 162 -108.21 -26.96 39.35
N SER A 163 -109.47 -26.55 39.51
CA SER A 163 -110.18 -26.38 40.78
C SER A 163 -109.76 -27.35 41.89
N LEU A 164 -109.18 -26.82 42.97
CA LEU A 164 -109.09 -27.51 44.27
C LEU A 164 -110.19 -27.00 45.22
N SER A 165 -111.46 -27.14 44.81
CA SER A 165 -112.62 -26.86 45.65
C SER A 165 -113.33 -28.11 46.21
N ALA A 166 -112.73 -29.31 46.09
CA ALA A 166 -113.25 -30.52 46.74
C ALA A 166 -112.18 -31.60 46.97
N LEU A 167 -111.34 -31.49 48.00
CA LEU A 167 -110.54 -32.58 48.59
C LEU A 167 -110.09 -32.24 50.04
N PRO A 168 -109.82 -33.22 50.92
CA PRO A 168 -109.61 -33.01 52.36
C PRO A 168 -108.33 -32.20 52.69
N ASN A 169 -108.34 -31.45 53.79
CA ASN A 169 -107.31 -30.47 54.20
C ASN A 169 -105.86 -30.99 54.29
N ASP A 170 -105.64 -32.31 54.40
CA ASP A 170 -104.30 -32.89 54.55
C ASP A 170 -103.52 -33.00 53.22
N LEU A 171 -104.21 -33.20 52.09
CA LEU A 171 -103.57 -33.26 50.76
C LEU A 171 -103.21 -31.88 50.19
N ARG A 172 -103.86 -30.81 50.65
CA ARG A 172 -103.59 -29.42 50.20
C ARG A 172 -102.27 -28.88 50.76
N LYS A 173 -101.93 -29.26 51.99
CA LYS A 173 -100.65 -28.92 52.63
C LYS A 173 -99.50 -29.67 51.97
N GLU A 174 -99.69 -30.95 51.62
CA GLU A 174 -98.70 -31.73 50.85
C GLU A 174 -98.48 -31.18 49.44
N ALA A 175 -99.54 -30.79 48.73
CA ALA A 175 -99.40 -30.17 47.41
C ALA A 175 -98.67 -28.81 47.47
N GLN A 176 -98.90 -28.01 48.53
CA GLN A 176 -98.16 -26.76 48.75
C GLN A 176 -96.70 -27.00 49.15
N THR A 177 -96.40 -27.97 50.02
CA THR A 177 -95.00 -28.28 50.37
C THR A 177 -94.23 -28.85 49.20
N VAL A 178 -94.85 -29.66 48.33
CA VAL A 178 -94.22 -30.16 47.10
C VAL A 178 -93.95 -29.01 46.11
N SER A 179 -94.90 -28.07 45.95
CA SER A 179 -94.67 -26.85 45.14
C SER A 179 -93.53 -26.00 45.68
N TYR A 180 -93.49 -25.73 46.99
CA TYR A 180 -92.39 -25.00 47.61
C TYR A 180 -91.05 -25.73 47.48
N GLN A 181 -91.02 -27.05 47.57
CA GLN A 181 -89.81 -27.85 47.36
C GLN A 181 -89.34 -27.80 45.90
N GLN A 182 -90.26 -27.78 44.93
CA GLN A 182 -89.93 -27.62 43.51
C GLN A 182 -89.37 -26.23 43.22
N ASP A 183 -89.97 -25.17 43.76
CA ASP A 183 -89.47 -23.79 43.61
C ASP A 183 -88.07 -23.63 44.25
N LEU A 184 -87.86 -24.21 45.43
CA LEU A 184 -86.58 -24.14 46.14
C LEU A 184 -85.49 -24.94 45.39
N HIS A 185 -85.85 -26.08 44.78
CA HIS A 185 -84.94 -26.83 43.91
C HIS A 185 -84.61 -26.05 42.62
N PHE A 186 -85.60 -25.37 42.02
CA PHE A 186 -85.41 -24.52 40.86
C PHE A 186 -84.48 -23.33 41.15
N LEU A 187 -84.72 -22.60 42.25
CA LEU A 187 -83.83 -21.51 42.69
C LEU A 187 -82.42 -22.01 42.99
N LYS A 188 -82.28 -23.19 43.60
CA LYS A 188 -80.96 -23.77 43.90
C LYS A 188 -80.21 -24.16 42.62
N ALA A 189 -80.91 -24.70 41.62
CA ALA A 189 -80.35 -24.99 40.30
C ALA A 189 -79.92 -23.70 39.59
N GLN A 190 -80.73 -22.64 39.66
CA GLN A 190 -80.39 -21.34 39.08
C GLN A 190 -79.18 -20.69 39.76
N CYS A 191 -79.10 -20.73 41.10
CA CYS A 191 -77.92 -20.26 41.82
C CYS A 191 -76.66 -21.08 41.49
N SER A 192 -76.80 -22.40 41.27
CA SER A 192 -75.70 -23.26 40.84
C SER A 192 -75.21 -22.87 39.44
N GLN A 193 -76.14 -22.66 38.50
CA GLN A 193 -75.83 -22.25 37.14
C GLN A 193 -75.18 -20.85 37.09
N GLN A 194 -75.67 -19.90 37.89
CA GLN A 194 -75.06 -18.58 38.01
C GLN A 194 -73.65 -18.65 38.60
N ASN A 195 -73.42 -19.47 39.63
CA ASN A 195 -72.09 -19.67 40.20
C ASN A 195 -71.12 -20.29 39.19
N GLU A 196 -71.56 -21.28 38.40
CA GLU A 196 -70.75 -21.87 37.33
C GLU A 196 -70.40 -20.85 36.23
N THR A 197 -71.35 -19.98 35.86
CA THR A 197 -71.09 -18.90 34.90
C THR A 197 -70.10 -17.87 35.46
N ILE A 198 -70.23 -17.48 36.74
CA ILE A 198 -69.27 -16.59 37.40
C ILE A 198 -67.88 -17.23 37.46
N SER A 199 -67.78 -18.52 37.78
CA SER A 199 -66.50 -19.25 37.77
C SER A 199 -65.86 -19.26 36.38
N ARG A 200 -66.62 -19.49 35.31
CA ARG A 200 -66.12 -19.41 33.93
C ARG A 200 -65.63 -18.00 33.57
N LEU A 201 -66.39 -16.97 33.91
CA LEU A 201 -66.00 -15.58 33.66
C LEU A 201 -64.74 -15.18 34.45
N MET A 202 -64.58 -15.65 35.69
CA MET A 202 -63.36 -15.41 36.47
C MET A 202 -62.14 -16.14 35.86
N GLU A 203 -62.32 -17.35 35.34
CA GLU A 203 -61.25 -18.09 34.66
C GLU A 203 -60.85 -17.41 33.34
N GLU A 204 -61.82 -16.94 32.56
CA GLU A 204 -61.58 -16.16 31.34
C GLU A 204 -60.88 -14.83 31.63
N ALA A 205 -61.31 -14.10 32.67
CA ALA A 205 -60.64 -12.89 33.13
C ALA A 205 -59.19 -13.18 33.59
N GLY A 206 -58.94 -14.32 34.25
CA GLY A 206 -57.60 -14.79 34.62
C GLY A 206 -56.72 -15.03 33.40
N LYS A 207 -57.22 -15.76 32.39
CA LYS A 207 -56.51 -16.01 31.12
C LYS A 207 -56.21 -14.72 30.36
N GLN A 208 -57.15 -13.77 30.34
CA GLN A 208 -56.93 -12.46 29.73
C GLN A 208 -55.84 -11.68 30.47
N GLN A 209 -55.84 -11.70 31.82
CA GLN A 209 -54.81 -11.04 32.64
C GLN A 209 -53.41 -11.63 32.37
N GLU A 210 -53.29 -12.94 32.24
CA GLU A 210 -52.02 -13.60 31.88
C GLU A 210 -51.55 -13.21 30.48
N HIS A 211 -52.46 -13.15 29.50
CA HIS A 211 -52.13 -12.72 28.14
C HIS A 211 -51.65 -11.25 28.10
N PHE A 212 -52.28 -10.34 28.85
CA PHE A 212 -51.81 -8.96 28.97
C PHE A 212 -50.43 -8.88 29.64
N GLY A 213 -50.17 -9.71 30.66
CA GLY A 213 -48.85 -9.82 31.28
C GLY A 213 -47.78 -10.29 30.29
N GLY A 214 -48.10 -11.29 29.46
CA GLY A 214 -47.22 -11.78 28.39
C GLY A 214 -46.93 -10.71 27.34
N MET A 215 -47.95 -9.98 26.88
CA MET A 215 -47.76 -8.86 25.95
C MET A 215 -46.91 -7.74 26.55
N GLN A 216 -47.08 -7.41 27.83
CA GLN A 216 -46.27 -6.39 28.50
C GLN A 216 -44.81 -6.81 28.62
N ALA A 217 -44.54 -8.08 28.96
CA ALA A 217 -43.18 -8.62 29.01
C ALA A 217 -42.50 -8.57 27.64
N GLU A 218 -43.22 -8.90 26.57
CA GLU A 218 -42.70 -8.84 25.21
C GLU A 218 -42.44 -7.40 24.74
N ILE A 219 -43.30 -6.45 25.12
CA ILE A 219 -43.05 -5.02 24.86
C ILE A 219 -41.77 -4.54 25.55
N GLU A 220 -41.54 -4.91 26.81
CA GLU A 220 -40.32 -4.54 27.52
C GLU A 220 -39.08 -5.22 26.92
N ARG A 221 -39.20 -6.47 26.48
CA ARG A 221 -38.12 -7.17 25.75
C ARG A 221 -37.75 -6.44 24.46
N LEU A 222 -38.75 -6.10 23.63
CA LEU A 222 -38.53 -5.36 22.38
C LEU A 222 -37.96 -3.95 22.60
N LYS A 223 -38.32 -3.28 23.70
CA LYS A 223 -37.69 -2.01 24.09
C LYS A 223 -36.22 -2.19 24.45
N GLY A 224 -35.88 -3.26 25.18
CA GLY A 224 -34.49 -3.62 25.49
C GLY A 224 -33.66 -3.88 24.24
N ASP A 225 -34.18 -4.71 23.32
CA ASP A 225 -33.52 -5.01 22.05
C ASP A 225 -33.30 -3.74 21.19
N LEU A 226 -34.27 -2.83 21.18
CA LEU A 226 -34.16 -1.55 20.46
C LEU A 226 -33.11 -0.62 21.08
N ALA A 227 -33.04 -0.56 22.41
CA ALA A 227 -32.03 0.22 23.12
C ALA A 227 -30.63 -0.33 22.85
N GLN A 228 -30.45 -1.66 22.97
CA GLN A 228 -29.18 -2.31 22.66
C GLN A 228 -28.75 -2.08 21.21
N SER A 229 -29.67 -2.21 20.25
CA SER A 229 -29.38 -1.94 18.84
C SER A 229 -28.98 -0.47 18.59
N SER A 230 -29.52 0.47 19.36
CA SER A 230 -29.11 1.89 19.30
C SER A 230 -27.69 2.09 19.83
N ASP A 231 -27.36 1.48 20.96
CA ASP A 231 -26.02 1.54 21.57
C ASP A 231 -24.97 0.89 20.67
N ASP A 232 -25.27 -0.28 20.10
CA ASP A 232 -24.41 -0.97 19.13
C ASP A 232 -24.18 -0.11 17.87
N LYS A 233 -25.21 0.57 17.38
CA LYS A 233 -25.10 1.49 16.25
C LYS A 233 -24.22 2.70 16.58
N GLN A 234 -24.33 3.23 17.80
CA GLN A 234 -23.50 4.35 18.26
C GLN A 234 -22.03 3.92 18.44
N ALA A 235 -21.78 2.72 18.98
CA ALA A 235 -20.45 2.14 19.08
C ALA A 235 -19.83 1.92 17.69
N CYS A 236 -20.59 1.40 16.73
CA CYS A 236 -20.15 1.21 15.35
C CYS A 236 -19.80 2.53 14.66
N MET A 237 -20.63 3.58 14.81
CA MET A 237 -20.31 4.90 14.26
C MET A 237 -19.05 5.50 14.89
N SER A 238 -18.85 5.34 16.20
CA SER A 238 -17.63 5.80 16.87
C SER A 238 -16.37 5.08 16.35
N ALA A 239 -16.46 3.76 16.16
CA ALA A 239 -15.37 2.96 15.60
C ALA A 239 -15.05 3.35 14.14
N LEU A 240 -16.07 3.60 13.31
CA LEU A 240 -15.89 4.09 11.95
C LEU A 240 -15.21 5.46 11.92
N MET A 241 -15.66 6.40 12.76
CA MET A 241 -15.04 7.72 12.86
C MET A 241 -13.57 7.65 13.31
N GLN A 242 -13.22 6.77 14.25
CA GLN A 242 -11.83 6.54 14.65
C GLN A 242 -10.98 5.94 13.52
N SER A 243 -11.55 4.99 12.76
CA SER A 243 -10.87 4.40 11.61
C SER A 243 -10.65 5.41 10.48
N GLU A 244 -11.58 6.35 10.28
CA GLU A 244 -11.42 7.45 9.31
C GLU A 244 -10.29 8.40 9.71
N ILE A 245 -10.21 8.80 10.98
CA ILE A 245 -9.11 9.63 11.49
C ILE A 245 -7.76 8.93 11.31
N GLN A 246 -7.68 7.64 11.66
CA GLN A 246 -6.44 6.86 11.46
C GLN A 246 -6.04 6.77 9.98
N ASN A 247 -7.01 6.60 9.08
CA ASN A 247 -6.73 6.60 7.64
C ASN A 247 -6.21 7.96 7.17
N GLU A 248 -6.78 9.07 7.64
CA GLU A 248 -6.28 10.41 7.31
C GLU A 248 -4.85 10.64 7.83
N GLU A 249 -4.53 10.19 9.03
CA GLU A 249 -3.18 10.27 9.60
C GLU A 249 -2.16 9.46 8.79
N VAL A 250 -2.51 8.21 8.44
CA VAL A 250 -1.65 7.37 7.60
C VAL A 250 -1.45 7.99 6.21
N GLN A 251 -2.50 8.59 5.65
CA GLN A 251 -2.42 9.24 4.35
C GLN A 251 -1.54 10.50 4.39
N GLN A 252 -1.58 11.28 5.48
CA GLN A 252 -0.65 12.40 5.70
C GLN A 252 0.80 11.92 5.85
N GLN A 253 1.04 10.83 6.59
CA GLN A 253 2.38 10.26 6.73
C GLN A 253 2.94 9.75 5.39
N LEU A 254 2.09 9.13 4.56
CA LEU A 254 2.47 8.68 3.22
C LEU A 254 2.88 9.85 2.32
N VAL A 255 2.11 10.95 2.32
CA VAL A 255 2.45 12.16 1.55
C VAL A 255 3.78 12.76 2.04
N ALA A 256 3.97 12.89 3.35
CA ALA A 256 5.23 13.39 3.90
C ALA A 256 6.44 12.51 3.56
N ALA A 257 6.27 11.18 3.54
CA ALA A 257 7.30 10.24 3.12
C ALA A 257 7.63 10.38 1.62
N GLN A 258 6.61 10.56 0.76
CA GLN A 258 6.80 10.82 -0.66
C GLN A 258 7.57 12.12 -0.92
N GLU A 259 7.27 13.20 -0.18
CA GLU A 259 8.01 14.47 -0.28
C GLU A 259 9.48 14.32 0.13
N ARG A 260 9.77 13.57 1.21
CA ARG A 260 11.15 13.28 1.64
C ARG A 260 11.92 12.49 0.59
N LEU A 261 11.32 11.44 0.01
CA LEU A 261 11.93 10.66 -1.06
C LEU A 261 12.21 11.53 -2.30
N ALA A 262 11.28 12.41 -2.68
CA ALA A 262 11.47 13.34 -3.78
C ALA A 262 12.60 14.35 -3.50
N MET A 263 12.75 14.82 -2.26
CA MET A 263 13.89 15.67 -1.87
C MET A 263 15.22 14.92 -1.96
N GLN A 264 15.26 13.67 -1.48
CA GLN A 264 16.45 12.82 -1.55
C GLN A 264 16.85 12.51 -3.00
N GLU A 265 15.88 12.21 -3.86
CA GLU A 265 16.11 11.98 -5.29
C GLU A 265 16.67 13.24 -5.98
N ASN A 266 16.14 14.42 -5.64
CA ASN A 266 16.64 15.69 -6.18
C ASN A 266 18.05 16.01 -5.68
N ALA A 267 18.35 15.74 -4.40
CA ALA A 267 19.70 15.89 -3.86
C ALA A 267 20.69 14.96 -4.57
N ALA A 268 20.34 13.68 -4.72
CA ALA A 268 21.16 12.71 -5.44
C ALA A 268 21.40 13.11 -6.90
N LYS A 269 20.36 13.59 -7.61
CA LYS A 269 20.51 14.13 -8.97
C LYS A 269 21.45 15.33 -9.02
N SER A 270 21.38 16.23 -8.04
CA SER A 270 22.28 17.38 -7.95
C SER A 270 23.73 16.96 -7.73
N SER A 271 23.98 15.98 -6.86
CA SER A 271 25.32 15.42 -6.64
C SER A 271 25.86 14.70 -7.88
N ILE A 272 25.02 13.97 -8.62
CA ILE A 272 25.43 13.34 -9.89
C ILE A 272 25.86 14.40 -10.91
N VAL A 273 25.12 15.51 -11.02
CA VAL A 273 25.47 16.61 -11.95
C VAL A 273 26.79 17.27 -11.53
N GLN A 274 27.00 17.50 -10.23
CA GLN A 274 28.29 18.01 -9.72
C GLN A 274 29.43 17.05 -10.05
N LEU A 275 29.28 15.76 -9.77
CA LEU A 275 30.30 14.76 -10.10
C LEU A 275 30.60 14.74 -11.60
N GLN A 276 29.58 14.82 -12.46
CA GLN A 276 29.78 14.90 -13.91
C GLN A 276 30.56 16.15 -14.33
N GLN A 277 30.30 17.29 -13.68
CA GLN A 277 31.04 18.53 -13.93
C GLN A 277 32.50 18.41 -13.46
N ASP A 278 32.73 17.83 -12.28
CA ASP A 278 34.08 17.57 -11.75
C ASP A 278 34.86 16.60 -12.63
N PHE A 279 34.22 15.56 -13.17
CA PHE A 279 34.81 14.66 -14.15
C PHE A 279 35.23 15.39 -15.43
N GLY A 280 34.41 16.34 -15.91
CA GLY A 280 34.75 17.19 -17.05
C GLY A 280 36.00 18.06 -16.79
N VAL A 281 36.04 18.73 -15.63
CA VAL A 281 37.20 19.55 -15.24
C VAL A 281 38.46 18.69 -15.06
N ARG A 282 38.36 17.51 -14.43
CA ARG A 282 39.52 16.59 -14.32
C ARG A 282 40.01 16.11 -15.68
N PHE A 283 39.10 15.84 -16.63
CA PHE A 283 39.48 15.44 -17.98
C PHE A 283 40.26 16.57 -18.69
N GLU A 284 39.80 17.82 -18.58
CA GLU A 284 40.54 18.98 -19.11
C GLU A 284 41.92 19.11 -18.45
N GLN A 285 42.00 18.98 -17.11
CA GLN A 285 43.27 18.99 -16.38
C GLN A 285 44.23 17.88 -16.84
N ASP A 286 43.74 16.66 -17.07
CA ASP A 286 44.55 15.55 -17.59
C ASP A 286 45.10 15.85 -18.98
N THR A 287 44.30 16.49 -19.85
CA THR A 287 44.78 16.90 -21.18
C THR A 287 45.87 17.98 -21.09
N ASP A 288 45.74 18.94 -20.17
CA ASP A 288 46.74 19.98 -19.96
C ASP A 288 48.00 19.43 -19.30
N MET A 289 47.88 18.52 -18.35
CA MET A 289 49.01 17.76 -17.79
C MET A 289 49.76 17.00 -18.89
N HIS A 290 49.05 16.37 -19.83
CA HIS A 290 49.66 15.71 -20.99
C HIS A 290 50.45 16.68 -21.89
N LYS A 291 49.93 17.89 -22.12
CA LYS A 291 50.63 18.93 -22.89
C LYS A 291 51.88 19.42 -22.14
N LEU A 292 51.75 19.68 -20.84
CA LEU A 292 52.87 20.10 -20.00
C LEU A 292 53.96 19.03 -19.95
N ASN A 293 53.59 17.76 -19.86
CA ASN A 293 54.54 16.64 -19.85
C ASN A 293 55.30 16.52 -21.19
N LYS A 294 54.62 16.74 -22.32
CA LYS A 294 55.29 16.81 -23.64
C LYS A 294 56.29 17.96 -23.72
N GLU A 295 55.95 19.12 -23.13
CA GLU A 295 56.86 20.26 -23.08
C GLU A 295 58.06 20.01 -22.16
N VAL A 296 57.86 19.33 -21.03
CA VAL A 296 58.94 18.88 -20.14
C VAL A 296 59.90 17.94 -20.87
N GLU A 297 59.40 16.96 -21.61
CA GLU A 297 60.25 16.07 -22.41
C GLU A 297 61.01 16.83 -23.51
N ARG A 298 60.36 17.78 -24.19
CA ARG A 298 61.02 18.65 -25.18
C ARG A 298 62.17 19.45 -24.55
N GLN A 299 61.96 20.02 -23.37
CA GLN A 299 62.98 20.77 -22.65
C GLN A 299 64.13 19.87 -22.18
N LYS A 300 63.85 18.64 -21.74
CA LYS A 300 64.89 17.65 -21.41
C LYS A 300 65.76 17.32 -22.62
N ASP A 301 65.17 17.13 -23.80
CA ASP A 301 65.91 16.89 -25.03
C ASP A 301 66.80 18.08 -25.40
N GLU A 302 66.29 19.29 -25.23
CA GLU A 302 67.03 20.53 -25.49
C GLU A 302 68.21 20.72 -24.52
N VAL A 303 67.99 20.48 -23.22
CA VAL A 303 69.05 20.47 -22.20
C VAL A 303 70.10 19.41 -22.51
N THR A 304 69.68 18.20 -22.90
CA THR A 304 70.60 17.11 -23.26
C THR A 304 71.44 17.46 -24.48
N SER A 305 70.82 18.09 -25.49
CA SER A 305 71.51 18.61 -26.67
C SER A 305 72.55 19.68 -26.33
N LEU A 306 72.17 20.66 -25.49
CA LEU A 306 73.08 21.70 -25.00
C LEU A 306 74.22 21.10 -24.17
N HIS A 307 73.95 20.15 -23.29
CA HIS A 307 74.95 19.43 -22.51
C HIS A 307 75.97 18.73 -23.43
N ASN A 308 75.50 18.02 -24.45
CA ASN A 308 76.37 17.35 -25.42
C ASN A 308 77.26 18.35 -26.19
N LYS A 309 76.70 19.49 -26.61
CA LYS A 309 77.48 20.57 -27.25
C LYS A 309 78.53 21.15 -26.30
N LEU A 310 78.16 21.43 -25.06
CA LEU A 310 79.06 21.97 -24.04
C LEU A 310 80.20 20.99 -23.75
N LYS A 311 79.90 19.69 -23.68
CA LYS A 311 80.89 18.62 -23.54
C LYS A 311 81.86 18.56 -24.74
N LEU A 312 81.37 18.76 -25.97
CA LEU A 312 82.24 18.87 -27.15
C LEU A 312 83.15 20.10 -27.09
N PHE A 313 82.62 21.27 -26.69
CA PHE A 313 83.42 22.48 -26.49
C PHE A 313 84.46 22.30 -25.39
N GLN A 314 84.10 21.67 -24.28
CA GLN A 314 85.01 21.37 -23.18
C GLN A 314 86.13 20.43 -23.62
N ASN A 315 85.80 19.37 -24.35
CA ASN A 315 86.79 18.45 -24.91
C ASN A 315 87.73 19.16 -25.90
N LYS A 316 87.20 20.05 -26.74
CA LYS A 316 88.00 20.84 -27.68
C LYS A 316 88.93 21.81 -26.95
N HIS A 317 88.44 22.53 -25.95
CA HIS A 317 89.24 23.40 -25.11
C HIS A 317 90.37 22.63 -24.41
N ASN A 318 90.09 21.43 -23.87
CA ASN A 318 91.11 20.59 -23.26
C ASN A 318 92.19 20.16 -24.28
N ALA A 319 91.79 19.79 -25.50
CA ALA A 319 92.75 19.48 -26.57
C ALA A 319 93.61 20.70 -26.96
N GLU A 320 93.01 21.90 -27.03
CA GLU A 320 93.74 23.16 -27.27
C GLU A 320 94.69 23.50 -26.11
N MET A 321 94.28 23.26 -24.86
CA MET A 321 95.13 23.42 -23.67
C MET A 321 96.33 22.46 -23.68
N ASP A 322 96.12 21.20 -24.04
CA ASP A 322 97.19 20.20 -24.14
C ASP A 322 98.17 20.56 -25.27
N ALA A 323 97.65 21.01 -26.43
CA ALA A 323 98.49 21.52 -27.52
C ALA A 323 99.29 22.76 -27.10
N HIS A 324 98.68 23.69 -26.36
CA HIS A 324 99.38 24.87 -25.83
C HIS A 324 100.46 24.47 -24.81
N LYS A 325 100.20 23.46 -23.97
CA LYS A 325 101.19 22.92 -23.05
C LYS A 325 102.38 22.33 -23.80
N GLU A 326 102.14 21.51 -24.82
CA GLU A 326 103.21 20.94 -25.65
C GLU A 326 104.03 22.01 -26.38
N THR A 327 103.39 23.04 -26.93
CA THR A 327 104.11 24.16 -27.58
C THR A 327 104.91 24.99 -26.58
N LYS A 328 104.39 25.22 -25.37
CA LYS A 328 105.11 25.89 -24.28
C LYS A 328 106.35 25.07 -23.86
N ASP A 329 106.22 23.75 -23.75
CA ASP A 329 107.33 22.87 -23.40
C ASP A 329 108.42 22.88 -24.49
N LYS A 330 108.04 22.83 -25.77
CA LYS A 330 108.96 23.00 -26.91
C LYS A 330 109.64 24.38 -26.91
N LEU A 331 108.90 25.45 -26.61
CA LEU A 331 109.46 26.79 -26.50
C LEU A 331 110.51 26.83 -25.38
N ASN A 332 110.19 26.32 -24.20
CA ASN A 332 111.15 26.25 -23.09
C ASN A 332 112.42 25.47 -23.48
N GLU A 333 112.28 24.33 -24.17
CA GLU A 333 113.41 23.53 -24.65
C GLU A 333 114.28 24.30 -25.66
N THR A 334 113.67 24.98 -26.64
CA THR A 334 114.42 25.83 -27.59
C THR A 334 115.10 27.02 -26.91
N THR A 335 114.46 27.59 -25.89
CA THR A 335 115.01 28.71 -25.11
C THR A 335 116.19 28.25 -24.27
N ALA A 336 116.13 27.05 -23.70
CA ALA A 336 117.25 26.42 -22.99
C ALA A 336 118.45 26.20 -23.93
N LYS A 337 118.23 25.60 -25.11
CA LYS A 337 119.27 25.42 -26.14
C LYS A 337 119.89 26.75 -26.60
N LEU A 338 119.10 27.82 -26.67
CA LEU A 338 119.58 29.16 -27.01
C LEU A 338 120.39 29.80 -25.87
N CYS A 339 120.06 29.49 -24.61
CA CYS A 339 120.85 29.90 -23.45
C CYS A 339 122.20 29.17 -23.45
N GLU A 340 122.22 27.85 -23.65
CA GLU A 340 123.44 27.05 -23.81
C GLU A 340 124.32 27.59 -24.96
N ALA A 341 123.73 27.90 -26.11
CA ALA A 341 124.47 28.50 -27.24
C ALA A 341 125.03 29.90 -26.91
N LYS A 342 124.30 30.69 -26.11
CA LYS A 342 124.79 32.00 -25.62
C LYS A 342 125.93 31.84 -24.60
N GLU A 343 125.86 30.84 -23.73
CA GLU A 343 126.93 30.50 -22.78
C GLU A 343 128.20 30.09 -23.53
N VAL A 344 128.09 29.20 -24.52
CA VAL A 344 129.22 28.83 -25.41
C VAL A 344 129.75 30.06 -26.17
N SER A 345 128.89 30.95 -26.66
CA SER A 345 129.33 32.20 -27.32
C SER A 345 130.04 33.16 -26.36
N ASN A 346 129.57 33.27 -25.11
CA ASN A 346 130.20 34.08 -24.08
C ASN A 346 131.53 33.46 -23.64
N GLU A 347 131.63 32.14 -23.54
CA GLU A 347 132.86 31.42 -23.25
C GLU A 347 133.90 31.65 -24.35
N ILE A 348 133.51 31.60 -25.63
CA ILE A 348 134.36 31.99 -26.75
C ILE A 348 134.80 33.46 -26.64
N ARG A 349 133.89 34.38 -26.30
CA ARG A 349 134.19 35.82 -26.17
C ARG A 349 135.17 36.09 -25.02
N GLN A 350 135.03 35.36 -23.92
CA GLN A 350 135.92 35.43 -22.76
C GLN A 350 137.31 34.88 -23.08
N ASN A 351 137.38 33.74 -23.80
CA ASN A 351 138.63 33.18 -24.32
C ASN A 351 139.33 34.15 -25.29
N CYS A 352 138.59 34.83 -26.17
CA CYS A 352 139.12 35.90 -27.01
C CYS A 352 139.61 37.13 -26.21
N GLN A 353 138.92 37.51 -25.12
CA GLN A 353 139.36 38.60 -24.24
C GLN A 353 140.63 38.26 -23.46
N GLU A 354 140.84 36.99 -23.05
CA GLU A 354 142.10 36.53 -22.43
C GLU A 354 143.27 36.56 -23.41
N ILE A 355 143.05 36.25 -24.69
CA ILE A 355 144.05 36.40 -25.77
C ILE A 355 144.40 37.89 -25.99
N ILE A 356 143.42 38.80 -25.92
CA ILE A 356 143.67 40.25 -26.06
C ILE A 356 144.43 40.80 -24.84
N LYS A 357 144.12 40.32 -23.63
CA LYS A 357 144.77 40.74 -22.38
C LYS A 357 146.24 40.30 -22.31
N THR A 358 146.55 39.10 -22.76
CA THR A 358 147.94 38.59 -22.88
C THR A 358 148.76 39.31 -23.96
N TYR A 359 148.12 39.96 -24.93
CA TYR A 359 148.78 40.79 -25.97
C TYR A 359 149.00 42.26 -25.54
N GLN A 360 148.19 42.79 -24.62
CA GLN A 360 148.26 44.19 -24.19
C GLN A 360 149.18 44.43 -22.97
N GLU A 361 149.62 43.39 -22.26
CA GLU A 361 150.53 43.49 -21.11
C GLU A 361 152.03 43.47 -21.49
N SER A 362 152.38 43.46 -22.79
CA SER A 362 153.78 43.29 -23.28
C SER A 362 154.44 44.51 -23.97
N LYS A 363 153.98 45.75 -23.78
CA LYS A 363 154.73 46.96 -24.23
C LYS A 363 154.91 48.00 -23.12
N GLN A 364 156.15 48.10 -22.65
CA GLN A 364 156.71 49.02 -21.66
C GLN A 364 156.68 50.52 -22.08
N VAL A 365 156.25 51.40 -21.15
CA VAL A 365 157.02 52.43 -20.40
C VAL A 365 157.90 53.49 -21.14
N LYS A 366 157.90 54.73 -20.58
CA LYS A 366 158.77 55.96 -20.72
C LYS A 366 158.30 57.01 -21.73
N SER A 367 158.46 58.35 -21.60
CA SER A 367 159.28 59.33 -20.80
C SER A 367 158.75 60.75 -21.16
N VAL A 368 158.59 61.77 -20.29
CA VAL A 368 159.52 62.68 -19.54
C VAL A 368 160.17 63.85 -20.37
N THR A 369 159.84 65.11 -19.96
CA THR A 369 160.59 66.42 -19.88
C THR A 369 160.87 67.40 -21.04
N PHE A 370 161.04 68.69 -20.62
CA PHE A 370 161.80 69.89 -21.12
C PHE A 370 160.91 71.12 -21.50
N ASP A 371 161.23 72.43 -21.31
CA ASP A 371 162.23 73.23 -20.56
C ASP A 371 161.84 74.76 -20.60
N LYS A 372 162.56 75.64 -19.87
CA LYS A 372 162.43 77.12 -19.62
C LYS A 372 162.60 78.05 -20.88
N PRO A 373 162.60 79.43 -20.87
CA PRO A 373 162.69 80.44 -19.78
C PRO A 373 161.95 81.84 -19.91
N LYS A 374 161.88 82.52 -18.76
CA LYS A 374 162.00 83.96 -18.36
C LYS A 374 161.68 85.22 -19.23
N ASP A 375 161.10 86.18 -18.47
CA ASP A 375 161.17 87.66 -18.46
C ASP A 375 160.21 88.52 -19.32
N ASN A 376 159.22 89.14 -18.65
CA ASN A 376 158.88 90.58 -18.73
C ASN A 376 157.80 90.92 -17.68
N GLU A 377 158.29 91.37 -16.53
CA GLU A 377 157.56 91.67 -15.30
C GLU A 377 157.07 93.13 -15.31
N GLN A 378 156.00 93.42 -16.07
CA GLN A 378 155.20 94.65 -15.89
C GLN A 378 153.77 94.53 -16.44
N ASP A 379 153.53 93.62 -17.41
CA ASP A 379 152.18 93.28 -17.88
C ASP A 379 151.49 92.20 -17.04
N LEU A 380 152.26 91.50 -16.20
CA LEU A 380 151.81 90.40 -15.34
C LEU A 380 150.94 90.85 -14.15
N GLN A 381 150.87 92.15 -13.82
CA GLN A 381 150.07 92.67 -12.71
C GLN A 381 148.66 93.10 -13.15
N LYS A 382 148.50 93.61 -14.38
CA LYS A 382 147.17 93.84 -14.99
C LYS A 382 146.52 92.53 -15.42
N GLN A 383 147.28 91.60 -16.01
CA GLN A 383 146.78 90.28 -16.36
C GLN A 383 146.42 89.45 -15.12
N LYS A 384 147.12 89.60 -13.98
CA LYS A 384 146.75 88.98 -12.68
C LYS A 384 145.43 89.52 -12.12
N TRP A 385 145.16 90.82 -12.21
CA TRP A 385 143.88 91.39 -11.76
C TRP A 385 142.72 90.98 -12.68
N GLU A 386 142.93 90.93 -13.99
CA GLU A 386 141.91 90.51 -14.97
C GLU A 386 141.67 88.99 -14.96
N THR A 387 142.71 88.16 -14.76
CA THR A 387 142.55 86.70 -14.55
C THR A 387 141.97 86.39 -13.17
N SER A 388 142.31 87.14 -12.12
CA SER A 388 141.67 86.98 -10.80
C SER A 388 140.18 87.33 -10.86
N ASN A 389 139.81 88.48 -11.45
CA ASN A 389 138.40 88.85 -11.64
C ASN A 389 137.65 87.87 -12.55
N CYS A 390 138.28 87.36 -13.62
CA CYS A 390 137.67 86.36 -14.49
C CYS A 390 137.48 85.00 -13.80
N VAL A 391 138.47 84.56 -13.01
CA VAL A 391 138.40 83.32 -12.22
C VAL A 391 137.39 83.43 -11.08
N GLU A 392 137.24 84.60 -10.47
CA GLU A 392 136.27 84.83 -9.39
C GLU A 392 134.82 84.87 -9.93
N VAL A 393 134.60 85.46 -11.12
CA VAL A 393 133.32 85.42 -11.82
C VAL A 393 133.02 84.02 -12.37
N GLN A 394 134.02 83.30 -12.89
CA GLN A 394 133.87 81.90 -13.32
C GLN A 394 133.60 80.97 -12.14
N GLY A 395 134.29 81.18 -11.01
CA GLY A 395 134.07 80.47 -9.75
C GLY A 395 132.66 80.68 -9.20
N SER A 396 132.17 81.92 -9.19
CA SER A 396 130.80 82.23 -8.80
C SER A 396 129.76 81.53 -9.68
N LYS A 397 129.96 81.50 -11.01
CA LYS A 397 129.07 80.80 -11.96
C LYS A 397 129.13 79.28 -11.81
N ILE A 398 130.29 78.72 -11.51
CA ILE A 398 130.44 77.28 -11.21
C ILE A 398 129.70 76.95 -9.92
N MET A 399 129.83 77.76 -8.87
CA MET A 399 129.08 77.55 -7.62
C MET A 399 127.57 77.67 -7.83
N GLU A 400 127.11 78.61 -8.65
CA GLU A 400 125.69 78.73 -9.03
C GLU A 400 125.20 77.51 -9.84
N LEU A 401 125.99 77.02 -10.80
CA LEU A 401 125.69 75.81 -11.55
C LEU A 401 125.70 74.56 -10.66
N GLU A 402 126.62 74.46 -9.70
CA GLU A 402 126.68 73.38 -8.72
C GLU A 402 125.50 73.44 -7.74
N TYR A 403 125.10 74.64 -7.32
CA TYR A 403 123.90 74.87 -6.53
C TYR A 403 122.64 74.47 -7.29
N LEU A 404 122.48 74.92 -8.54
CA LEU A 404 121.37 74.53 -9.41
C LEU A 404 121.35 73.01 -9.64
N LYS A 405 122.49 72.39 -9.96
CA LYS A 405 122.59 70.93 -10.13
C LYS A 405 122.18 70.17 -8.86
N ARG A 406 122.59 70.65 -7.69
CA ARG A 406 122.19 70.05 -6.40
C ARG A 406 120.68 70.17 -6.20
N ASN A 407 120.11 71.35 -6.40
CA ASN A 407 118.66 71.56 -6.29
C ASN A 407 117.86 70.72 -7.30
N PHE A 408 118.35 70.56 -8.53
CA PHE A 408 117.73 69.69 -9.53
C PHE A 408 117.80 68.22 -9.09
N LEU A 409 118.92 67.77 -8.53
CA LEU A 409 119.07 66.39 -8.05
C LEU A 409 118.14 66.11 -6.86
N GLU A 410 118.06 67.05 -5.91
CA GLU A 410 117.12 67.02 -4.78
C GLU A 410 115.67 66.97 -5.28
N GLY A 411 115.30 67.80 -6.26
CA GLY A 411 113.98 67.75 -6.88
C GLY A 411 113.68 66.44 -7.62
N VAL A 412 114.70 65.79 -8.21
CA VAL A 412 114.57 64.47 -8.84
C VAL A 412 114.36 63.37 -7.80
N ASP A 413 115.09 63.42 -6.67
CA ASP A 413 114.94 62.47 -5.58
C ASP A 413 113.58 62.65 -4.85
N GLU A 414 113.12 63.88 -4.67
CA GLU A 414 111.77 64.20 -4.21
C GLU A 414 110.69 63.65 -5.15
N LEU A 415 110.83 63.86 -6.47
CA LEU A 415 109.92 63.25 -7.45
C LEU A 415 109.94 61.72 -7.42
N ARG A 416 111.12 61.12 -7.22
CA ARG A 416 111.26 59.66 -7.08
C ARG A 416 110.55 59.15 -5.82
N THR A 417 110.72 59.81 -4.68
CA THR A 417 110.05 59.42 -3.42
C THR A 417 108.54 59.61 -3.49
N LEU A 418 108.06 60.72 -4.06
CA LEU A 418 106.63 60.95 -4.31
C LEU A 418 106.05 59.89 -5.25
N ARG A 419 106.77 59.51 -6.32
CA ARG A 419 106.34 58.44 -7.22
C ARG A 419 106.20 57.10 -6.49
N THR A 420 107.18 56.72 -5.67
CA THR A 420 107.09 55.49 -4.86
C THR A 420 105.91 55.56 -3.88
N LYS A 421 105.69 56.71 -3.24
CA LYS A 421 104.55 56.91 -2.34
C LYS A 421 103.20 56.76 -3.05
N VAL A 422 103.06 57.34 -4.25
CA VAL A 422 101.86 57.17 -5.10
C VAL A 422 101.66 55.69 -5.42
N HIS A 423 102.73 54.98 -5.80
CA HIS A 423 102.64 53.55 -6.08
C HIS A 423 102.17 52.73 -4.87
N CYS A 424 102.75 52.94 -3.68
CA CYS A 424 102.31 52.24 -2.47
C CYS A 424 100.84 52.54 -2.12
N LEU A 425 100.40 53.80 -2.28
CA LEU A 425 99.01 54.19 -2.03
C LEU A 425 98.06 53.58 -3.07
N GLU A 426 98.47 53.45 -4.33
CA GLU A 426 97.70 52.75 -5.37
C GLU A 426 97.56 51.26 -5.06
N GLU A 427 98.62 50.60 -4.58
CA GLU A 427 98.57 49.20 -4.15
C GLU A 427 97.66 48.99 -2.93
N GLU A 428 97.67 49.91 -1.95
CA GLU A 428 96.73 49.88 -0.82
C GLU A 428 95.28 50.13 -1.28
N ARG A 429 95.06 51.07 -2.21
CA ARG A 429 93.74 51.29 -2.82
C ARG A 429 93.24 50.04 -3.53
N LEU A 430 94.11 49.36 -4.29
CA LEU A 430 93.73 48.14 -5.01
C LEU A 430 93.38 47.00 -4.04
N ARG A 431 94.19 46.80 -3.00
CA ARG A 431 93.93 45.78 -1.96
C ARG A 431 92.60 46.03 -1.24
N THR A 432 92.32 47.27 -0.85
CA THR A 432 91.04 47.62 -0.21
C THR A 432 89.86 47.47 -1.17
N GLU A 433 90.04 47.77 -2.46
CA GLU A 433 89.02 47.56 -3.49
C GLU A 433 88.71 46.06 -3.72
N GLU A 434 89.74 45.20 -3.72
CA GLU A 434 89.59 43.75 -3.75
C GLU A 434 88.86 43.21 -2.51
N GLU A 435 89.21 43.68 -1.31
CA GLU A 435 88.50 43.30 -0.08
C GLU A 435 87.03 43.72 -0.12
N LEU A 436 86.73 44.94 -0.56
CA LEU A 436 85.36 45.41 -0.75
C LEU A 436 84.60 44.59 -1.80
N SER A 437 85.28 44.08 -2.85
CA SER A 437 84.66 43.17 -3.83
C SER A 437 84.26 41.83 -3.18
N LYS A 438 85.14 41.25 -2.34
CA LYS A 438 84.86 40.01 -1.58
C LYS A 438 83.70 40.20 -0.61
N TYR A 439 83.67 41.30 0.14
CA TYR A 439 82.54 41.59 1.03
C TYR A 439 81.22 41.77 0.26
N ARG A 440 81.24 42.41 -0.91
CA ARG A 440 80.05 42.53 -1.77
C ARG A 440 79.56 41.18 -2.27
N GLU A 441 80.45 40.28 -2.67
CA GLU A 441 80.10 38.92 -3.08
C GLU A 441 79.47 38.11 -1.94
N ILE A 442 80.03 38.20 -0.73
CA ILE A 442 79.49 37.53 0.46
C ILE A 442 78.09 38.07 0.77
N ILE A 443 77.89 39.38 0.77
CA ILE A 443 76.57 40.00 0.99
C ILE A 443 75.57 39.55 -0.07
N ASN A 444 75.96 39.51 -1.33
CA ASN A 444 75.08 39.03 -2.41
C ASN A 444 74.72 37.55 -2.24
N ARG A 445 75.67 36.70 -1.85
CA ARG A 445 75.41 35.28 -1.57
C ARG A 445 74.45 35.12 -0.40
N GLN A 446 74.69 35.81 0.71
CA GLN A 446 73.82 35.81 1.87
C GLN A 446 72.42 36.33 1.53
N LYS A 447 72.30 37.35 0.68
CA LYS A 447 71.00 37.88 0.25
C LYS A 447 70.20 36.83 -0.54
N VAL A 448 70.85 36.07 -1.42
CA VAL A 448 70.21 34.97 -2.16
C VAL A 448 69.83 33.83 -1.22
N GLU A 449 70.69 33.45 -0.28
CA GLU A 449 70.40 32.43 0.74
C GLU A 449 69.20 32.83 1.62
N ILE A 450 69.15 34.08 2.09
CA ILE A 450 68.03 34.63 2.87
C ILE A 450 66.74 34.61 2.04
N GLN A 451 66.80 35.00 0.76
CA GLN A 451 65.63 34.97 -0.12
C GLN A 451 65.12 33.53 -0.30
N SER A 452 66.03 32.57 -0.56
CA SER A 452 65.68 31.15 -0.67
C SER A 452 65.08 30.61 0.64
N ALA A 453 65.58 31.03 1.80
CA ALA A 453 65.03 30.63 3.08
C ALA A 453 63.61 31.20 3.31
N HIS A 454 63.36 32.46 2.90
CA HIS A 454 62.02 33.05 2.94
C HIS A 454 61.04 32.34 2.00
N ASP A 455 61.47 32.01 0.78
CA ASP A 455 60.64 31.30 -0.18
C ASP A 455 60.31 29.88 0.32
N ASN A 456 61.25 29.21 1.00
CA ASN A 456 60.99 27.93 1.65
C ASN A 456 60.04 28.05 2.84
N LEU A 457 60.19 29.09 3.67
CA LEU A 457 59.26 29.35 4.77
C LEU A 457 57.83 29.59 4.26
N ARG A 458 57.68 30.35 3.16
CA ARG A 458 56.38 30.58 2.54
C ARG A 458 55.76 29.26 2.04
N ARG A 459 56.54 28.41 1.36
CA ARG A 459 56.06 27.08 0.94
C ARG A 459 55.63 26.22 2.13
N VAL A 460 56.36 26.25 3.23
CA VAL A 460 55.98 25.51 4.44
C VAL A 460 54.66 26.04 5.01
N GLN A 461 54.48 27.36 5.05
CA GLN A 461 53.22 27.97 5.49
C GLN A 461 52.04 27.60 4.59
N GLU A 462 52.23 27.64 3.26
CA GLU A 462 51.21 27.21 2.29
C GLU A 462 50.83 25.72 2.48
N LEU A 463 51.81 24.85 2.75
CA LEU A 463 51.57 23.43 3.05
C LEU A 463 50.87 23.23 4.40
N GLU A 464 51.19 24.03 5.42
CA GLU A 464 50.50 23.99 6.71
C GLU A 464 49.04 24.41 6.60
N GLU A 465 48.74 25.45 5.82
CA GLU A 465 47.37 25.89 5.53
C GLU A 465 46.59 24.82 4.74
N GLN A 466 47.21 24.21 3.72
CA GLN A 466 46.61 23.09 2.99
C GLN A 466 46.31 21.91 3.91
N LEU A 467 47.27 21.50 4.76
CA LEU A 467 47.07 20.42 5.71
C LEU A 467 45.93 20.71 6.70
N GLN A 468 45.79 21.97 7.15
CA GLN A 468 44.67 22.36 8.01
C GLN A 468 43.32 22.28 7.28
N SER A 469 43.26 22.71 6.01
CA SER A 469 42.07 22.57 5.17
C SER A 469 41.70 21.10 5.00
N ASP A 470 42.66 20.25 4.63
CA ASP A 470 42.45 18.81 4.43
C ASP A 470 41.96 18.11 5.71
N LEU A 471 42.50 18.48 6.88
CA LEU A 471 42.04 17.95 8.16
C LEU A 471 40.59 18.36 8.48
N GLN A 472 40.21 19.59 8.14
CA GLN A 472 38.83 20.06 8.31
C GLN A 472 37.87 19.34 7.36
N GLU A 473 38.26 19.16 6.10
CA GLU A 473 37.50 18.38 5.12
C GLU A 473 37.35 16.92 5.56
N GLN A 474 38.43 16.29 6.02
CA GLN A 474 38.40 14.93 6.56
C GLN A 474 37.45 14.82 7.76
N GLY A 475 37.44 15.83 8.65
CA GLY A 475 36.48 15.89 9.77
C GLY A 475 35.03 15.98 9.31
N SER A 476 34.75 16.78 8.27
CA SER A 476 33.40 16.90 7.69
C SER A 476 32.92 15.61 7.04
N LEU A 477 33.81 14.93 6.29
CA LEU A 477 33.52 13.63 5.67
C LEU A 477 33.32 12.54 6.72
N GLN A 478 34.09 12.54 7.81
CA GLN A 478 33.88 11.62 8.93
C GLN A 478 32.53 11.83 9.60
N ALA A 479 32.09 13.08 9.77
CA ALA A 479 30.77 13.39 10.31
C ALA A 479 29.63 12.93 9.37
N GLU A 480 29.79 13.12 8.06
CA GLU A 480 28.83 12.63 7.06
C GLU A 480 28.76 11.10 7.04
N ILE A 481 29.90 10.41 7.10
CA ILE A 481 29.96 8.94 7.22
C ILE A 481 29.26 8.48 8.50
N ALA A 482 29.46 9.16 9.63
CA ALA A 482 28.79 8.82 10.88
C ALA A 482 27.27 9.00 10.77
N LEU A 483 26.81 10.08 10.13
CA LEU A 483 25.40 10.33 9.87
C LEU A 483 24.81 9.25 8.96
N LEU A 484 25.46 8.95 7.84
CA LEU A 484 25.03 7.90 6.92
C LEU A 484 24.96 6.55 7.61
N ASN A 485 25.94 6.19 8.44
CA ASN A 485 25.91 4.96 9.22
C ASN A 485 24.72 4.92 10.20
N SER A 486 24.38 6.02 10.85
CA SER A 486 23.16 6.10 11.68
C SER A 486 21.92 5.83 10.86
N THR A 487 21.77 6.50 9.70
CA THR A 487 20.60 6.29 8.84
C THR A 487 20.50 4.86 8.31
N VAL A 488 21.64 4.21 8.02
CA VAL A 488 21.68 2.81 7.60
C VAL A 488 21.22 1.88 8.72
N VAL A 489 21.59 2.18 9.98
CA VAL A 489 21.11 1.41 11.14
C VAL A 489 19.60 1.57 11.31
N ASP A 490 19.09 2.79 11.23
CA ASP A 490 17.64 3.07 11.36
C ASP A 490 16.84 2.35 10.25
N LEU A 491 17.28 2.47 9.00
CA LEU A 491 16.63 1.78 7.87
C LEU A 491 16.69 0.25 8.00
N ARG A 492 17.77 -0.31 8.54
CA ARG A 492 17.86 -1.75 8.82
C ARG A 492 16.85 -2.17 9.89
N GLN A 493 16.64 -1.34 10.91
CA GLN A 493 15.66 -1.59 11.96
C GLN A 493 14.22 -1.53 11.39
N ASP A 494 13.91 -0.55 10.53
CA ASP A 494 12.61 -0.42 9.88
C ASP A 494 12.31 -1.62 8.96
N VAL A 495 13.30 -2.08 8.18
CA VAL A 495 13.18 -3.28 7.35
C VAL A 495 12.95 -4.52 8.20
N ALA A 496 13.66 -4.67 9.32
CA ALA A 496 13.47 -5.79 10.23
C ALA A 496 12.05 -5.77 10.84
N GLY A 497 11.58 -4.61 11.32
CA GLY A 497 10.23 -4.46 11.85
C GLY A 497 9.14 -4.68 10.79
N SER A 498 9.40 -4.34 9.52
CA SER A 498 8.47 -4.65 8.42
C SER A 498 8.37 -6.15 8.16
N ARG A 499 9.49 -6.87 8.20
CA ARG A 499 9.51 -8.34 8.03
C ARG A 499 8.80 -9.06 9.16
N GLU A 500 8.93 -8.57 10.40
CA GLU A 500 8.21 -9.12 11.54
C GLU A 500 6.69 -8.96 11.38
N ARG A 501 6.22 -7.76 11.01
CA ARG A 501 4.80 -7.51 10.71
C ARG A 501 4.29 -8.36 9.54
N GLU A 502 5.08 -8.52 8.49
CA GLU A 502 4.76 -9.42 7.37
C GLU A 502 4.62 -10.87 7.84
N ALA A 503 5.53 -11.36 8.68
CA ALA A 503 5.47 -12.71 9.24
C ALA A 503 4.21 -12.91 10.11
N GLU A 504 3.82 -11.91 10.91
CA GLU A 504 2.58 -11.95 11.69
C GLU A 504 1.33 -12.01 10.81
N LEU A 505 1.27 -11.19 9.75
CA LEU A 505 0.17 -11.20 8.77
C LEU A 505 0.08 -12.52 8.01
N LEU A 506 1.23 -13.11 7.63
CA LEU A 506 1.28 -14.44 7.05
C LEU A 506 0.79 -15.51 8.04
N GLY A 507 1.20 -15.43 9.31
CA GLY A 507 0.71 -16.32 10.36
C GLY A 507 -0.79 -16.16 10.67
N PHE A 508 -1.36 -14.97 10.49
CA PHE A 508 -2.81 -14.75 10.55
C PHE A 508 -3.51 -15.36 9.33
N THR A 509 -2.95 -15.17 8.14
CA THR A 509 -3.47 -15.73 6.89
C THR A 509 -3.45 -17.25 6.91
N GLU A 510 -2.39 -17.87 7.42
CA GLU A 510 -2.29 -19.32 7.62
C GLU A 510 -3.39 -19.83 8.57
N ARG A 511 -3.58 -19.16 9.71
CA ARG A 511 -4.63 -19.52 10.68
C ARG A 511 -6.03 -19.37 10.09
N LEU A 512 -6.30 -18.29 9.35
CA LEU A 512 -7.57 -18.11 8.65
C LEU A 512 -7.80 -19.17 7.58
N SER A 513 -6.78 -19.48 6.77
CA SER A 513 -6.86 -20.50 5.72
C SER A 513 -7.12 -21.88 6.32
N SER A 514 -6.39 -22.26 7.37
CA SER A 514 -6.61 -23.49 8.11
C SER A 514 -8.03 -23.55 8.70
N LYS A 515 -8.51 -22.46 9.29
CA LYS A 515 -9.87 -22.42 9.84
C LYS A 515 -10.95 -22.51 8.77
N ASN A 516 -10.75 -21.86 7.62
CA ASN A 516 -11.65 -21.94 6.48
C ASN A 516 -11.69 -23.37 5.90
N ALA A 517 -10.53 -24.02 5.76
CA ALA A 517 -10.46 -25.42 5.34
C ALA A 517 -11.18 -26.36 6.32
N GLN A 518 -11.03 -26.13 7.63
CA GLN A 518 -11.75 -26.89 8.65
C GLN A 518 -13.27 -26.67 8.55
N LEU A 519 -13.73 -25.42 8.47
CA LEU A 519 -15.16 -25.11 8.32
C LEU A 519 -15.76 -25.68 7.03
N GLN A 520 -15.00 -25.69 5.94
CA GLN A 520 -15.43 -26.33 4.69
C GLN A 520 -15.55 -27.85 4.84
N SER A 521 -14.63 -28.50 5.55
CA SER A 521 -14.75 -29.93 5.88
C SER A 521 -15.99 -30.19 6.72
N ASP A 522 -16.19 -29.43 7.80
CA ASP A 522 -17.35 -29.56 8.69
C ASP A 522 -18.67 -29.31 7.93
N ALA A 523 -18.70 -28.33 7.03
CA ALA A 523 -19.86 -28.05 6.18
C ALA A 523 -20.16 -29.20 5.22
N ASN A 524 -19.13 -29.80 4.61
CA ASN A 524 -19.29 -30.97 3.73
C ASN A 524 -19.78 -32.19 4.51
N ASP A 525 -19.26 -32.42 5.71
CA ASP A 525 -19.70 -33.50 6.59
C ASP A 525 -21.17 -33.30 6.98
N LEU A 526 -21.57 -32.09 7.35
CA LEU A 526 -22.96 -31.75 7.64
C LEU A 526 -23.86 -31.95 6.40
N CYS A 527 -23.45 -31.47 5.22
CA CYS A 527 -24.20 -31.71 3.98
C CYS A 527 -24.40 -33.21 3.72
N SER A 528 -23.36 -34.03 3.89
CA SER A 528 -23.46 -35.49 3.72
C SER A 528 -24.43 -36.15 4.70
N THR A 529 -24.54 -35.62 5.93
CA THR A 529 -25.50 -36.10 6.92
C THR A 529 -26.93 -35.67 6.58
N ILE A 530 -27.12 -34.43 6.11
CA ILE A 530 -28.41 -33.94 5.61
C ILE A 530 -28.88 -34.78 4.43
N ASP A 531 -28.01 -35.06 3.45
CA ASP A 531 -28.35 -35.89 2.29
C ASP A 531 -28.80 -37.29 2.70
N ARG A 532 -28.09 -37.89 3.67
CA ARG A 532 -28.42 -39.22 4.21
C ARG A 532 -29.76 -39.22 4.94
N LEU A 533 -30.02 -38.22 5.78
CA LEU A 533 -31.29 -38.07 6.49
C LEU A 533 -32.45 -37.81 5.51
N SER A 534 -32.21 -37.00 4.49
CA SER A 534 -33.19 -36.70 3.44
C SER A 534 -33.55 -37.96 2.65
N LEU A 535 -32.55 -38.79 2.31
CA LEU A 535 -32.79 -40.09 1.67
C LEU A 535 -33.61 -41.01 2.58
N HIS A 536 -33.28 -41.07 3.88
CA HIS A 536 -34.04 -41.87 4.83
C HIS A 536 -35.49 -41.35 5.03
N GLU A 537 -35.70 -40.04 5.02
CA GLU A 537 -37.03 -39.43 5.07
C GLU A 537 -37.87 -39.83 3.85
N VAL A 538 -37.27 -39.82 2.65
CA VAL A 538 -37.94 -40.26 1.42
C VAL A 538 -38.28 -41.75 1.49
N GLU A 539 -37.36 -42.59 1.97
CA GLU A 539 -37.61 -44.03 2.15
C GLU A 539 -38.76 -44.30 3.14
N LEU A 540 -38.76 -43.59 4.28
CA LEU A 540 -39.83 -43.71 5.29
C LEU A 540 -41.18 -43.22 4.76
N ARG A 541 -41.20 -42.13 3.98
CA ARG A 541 -42.41 -41.64 3.31
C ARG A 541 -42.95 -42.69 2.33
N ALA A 542 -42.09 -43.26 1.50
CA ALA A 542 -42.49 -44.31 0.56
C ALA A 542 -43.04 -45.55 1.29
N ALA A 543 -42.41 -45.96 2.39
CA ALA A 543 -42.90 -47.06 3.22
C ALA A 543 -44.25 -46.76 3.87
N LEU A 544 -44.47 -45.51 4.32
CA LEU A 544 -45.74 -45.07 4.87
C LEU A 544 -46.84 -45.09 3.80
N ASP A 545 -46.56 -44.58 2.60
CA ASP A 545 -47.52 -44.58 1.50
C ASP A 545 -47.92 -46.00 1.09
N GLU A 546 -46.97 -46.94 1.02
CA GLU A 546 -47.29 -48.35 0.75
C GLU A 546 -48.11 -48.98 1.89
N ALA A 547 -47.79 -48.69 3.15
CA ALA A 547 -48.59 -49.16 4.28
C ALA A 547 -50.03 -48.62 4.25
N ILE A 548 -50.21 -47.35 3.88
CA ILE A 548 -51.54 -46.74 3.69
C ILE A 548 -52.28 -47.43 2.53
N ARG A 549 -51.59 -47.71 1.42
CA ARG A 549 -52.16 -48.42 0.27
C ARG A 549 -52.66 -49.81 0.67
N VAL A 550 -51.81 -50.61 1.32
CA VAL A 550 -52.17 -51.94 1.82
C VAL A 550 -53.35 -51.88 2.80
N ARG A 551 -53.36 -50.91 3.73
CA ARG A 551 -54.47 -50.73 4.66
C ARG A 551 -55.78 -50.42 3.93
N ASN A 552 -55.74 -49.55 2.93
CA ASN A 552 -56.94 -49.17 2.17
C ASN A 552 -57.46 -50.33 1.32
N ASP A 553 -56.59 -51.13 0.72
CA ASP A 553 -56.97 -52.34 -0.02
C ASP A 553 -57.60 -53.37 0.92
N LEU A 554 -57.00 -53.62 2.08
CA LEU A 554 -57.57 -54.52 3.09
C LEU A 554 -58.92 -54.02 3.63
N ALA A 555 -59.09 -52.69 3.79
CA ALA A 555 -60.36 -52.10 4.20
C ALA A 555 -61.46 -52.31 3.15
N LYS A 556 -61.14 -52.16 1.85
CA LYS A 556 -62.07 -52.46 0.75
C LYS A 556 -62.43 -53.95 0.70
N ASP A 557 -61.44 -54.82 0.88
CA ASP A 557 -61.67 -56.28 0.91
C ASP A 557 -62.59 -56.64 2.09
N LEU A 558 -62.35 -56.09 3.28
CA LEU A 558 -63.19 -56.29 4.45
C LEU A 558 -64.63 -55.79 4.22
N GLU A 559 -64.79 -54.62 3.63
CA GLU A 559 -66.11 -54.07 3.28
C GLU A 559 -66.85 -54.98 2.29
N SER A 560 -66.15 -55.48 1.25
CA SER A 560 -66.73 -56.40 0.27
C SER A 560 -67.18 -57.73 0.91
N GLN A 561 -66.41 -58.24 1.88
CA GLN A 561 -66.75 -59.43 2.66
C GLN A 561 -67.94 -59.17 3.59
N GLN A 562 -67.97 -58.02 4.27
CA GLN A 562 -69.11 -57.62 5.10
C GLN A 562 -70.39 -57.52 4.27
N GLN A 563 -70.36 -56.85 3.12
CA GLN A 563 -71.52 -56.76 2.23
C GLN A 563 -71.93 -58.14 1.68
N ALA A 564 -70.98 -59.03 1.40
CA ALA A 564 -71.30 -60.40 0.98
C ALA A 564 -71.99 -61.19 2.11
N ALA A 565 -71.48 -61.10 3.34
CA ALA A 565 -72.08 -61.72 4.51
C ALA A 565 -73.47 -61.14 4.83
N GLU A 566 -73.66 -59.82 4.68
CA GLU A 566 -74.98 -59.17 4.85
C GLU A 566 -75.98 -59.61 3.78
N ARG A 567 -75.54 -59.73 2.51
CA ARG A 567 -76.36 -60.28 1.42
C ARG A 567 -76.77 -61.73 1.72
N GLU A 568 -75.85 -62.57 2.18
CA GLU A 568 -76.17 -63.95 2.58
C GLU A 568 -77.12 -63.99 3.79
N ALA A 569 -76.85 -63.20 4.83
CA ALA A 569 -77.71 -63.12 6.02
C ALA A 569 -79.13 -62.61 5.68
N SER A 570 -79.25 -61.64 4.78
CA SER A 570 -80.56 -61.15 4.32
C SER A 570 -81.32 -62.20 3.50
N GLN A 571 -80.64 -62.96 2.64
CA GLN A 571 -81.23 -64.10 1.92
C GLN A 571 -81.74 -65.16 2.90
N LEU A 572 -80.93 -65.56 3.88
CA LEU A 572 -81.33 -66.53 4.90
C LEU A 572 -82.51 -66.02 5.76
N ARG A 573 -82.55 -64.73 6.09
CA ARG A 573 -83.72 -64.12 6.79
C ARG A 573 -84.98 -64.17 5.93
N MET A 574 -84.89 -63.86 4.63
CA MET A 574 -86.02 -63.94 3.71
C MET A 574 -86.52 -65.39 3.58
N GLU A 575 -85.61 -66.36 3.49
CA GLU A 575 -85.95 -67.77 3.48
C GLU A 575 -86.61 -68.21 4.80
N SER A 576 -86.05 -67.82 5.95
CA SER A 576 -86.65 -68.08 7.27
C SER A 576 -88.06 -67.52 7.37
N SER A 577 -88.27 -66.26 6.98
CA SER A 577 -89.59 -65.62 6.98
C SER A 577 -90.57 -66.33 6.04
N ARG A 578 -90.10 -66.80 4.88
CA ARG A 578 -90.93 -67.62 3.96
C ARG A 578 -91.35 -68.93 4.61
N TRP A 579 -90.42 -69.65 5.25
CA TRP A 579 -90.71 -70.90 5.96
C TRP A 579 -91.61 -70.68 7.19
N GLU A 580 -91.42 -69.60 7.94
CA GLU A 580 -92.28 -69.19 9.04
C GLU A 580 -93.71 -68.91 8.54
N GLY A 581 -93.87 -68.14 7.46
CA GLY A 581 -95.16 -67.87 6.84
C GLY A 581 -95.87 -69.15 6.36
N GLN A 582 -95.13 -70.08 5.75
CA GLN A 582 -95.67 -71.40 5.40
C GLN A 582 -96.07 -72.22 6.62
N THR A 583 -95.27 -72.18 7.69
CA THR A 583 -95.56 -72.88 8.95
C THR A 583 -96.84 -72.34 9.59
N VAL A 584 -97.03 -71.01 9.62
CA VAL A 584 -98.26 -70.37 10.12
C VAL A 584 -99.46 -70.73 9.25
N ALA A 585 -99.33 -70.71 7.91
CA ALA A 585 -100.41 -71.09 7.01
C ALA A 585 -100.84 -72.55 7.20
N LEU A 586 -99.87 -73.47 7.33
CA LEU A 586 -100.14 -74.87 7.65
C LEU A 586 -100.77 -75.03 9.05
N ALA A 587 -100.31 -74.28 10.04
CA ALA A 587 -100.91 -74.29 11.38
C ALA A 587 -102.38 -73.85 11.36
N TRP A 588 -102.69 -72.77 10.64
CA TRP A 588 -104.06 -72.29 10.44
C TRP A 588 -104.94 -73.35 9.74
N GLN A 589 -104.41 -74.01 8.70
CA GLN A 589 -105.14 -75.09 8.01
C GLN A 589 -105.39 -76.29 8.93
N VAL A 590 -104.45 -76.64 9.80
CA VAL A 590 -104.64 -77.69 10.81
C VAL A 590 -105.73 -77.30 11.81
N GLU A 591 -105.79 -76.03 12.23
CA GLU A 591 -106.84 -75.52 13.11
C GLU A 591 -108.22 -75.56 12.45
N GLU A 592 -108.35 -75.10 11.19
CA GLU A 592 -109.59 -75.14 10.41
C GLU A 592 -110.09 -76.58 10.22
N LEU A 593 -109.20 -77.50 9.84
CA LEU A 593 -109.53 -78.93 9.75
C LEU A 593 -109.89 -79.53 11.11
N GLY A 594 -109.24 -79.07 12.19
CA GLY A 594 -109.57 -79.45 13.56
C GLY A 594 -110.97 -79.00 13.97
N ASP A 595 -111.33 -77.77 13.64
CA ASP A 595 -112.66 -77.21 13.87
C ASP A 595 -113.72 -77.93 13.03
N GLU A 596 -113.48 -78.17 11.74
CA GLU A 596 -114.38 -78.95 10.87
C GLU A 596 -114.54 -80.39 11.40
N LEU A 597 -113.46 -81.04 11.85
CA LEU A 597 -113.56 -82.34 12.51
C LEU A 597 -114.40 -82.25 13.79
N SER A 598 -114.27 -81.17 14.57
CA SER A 598 -115.08 -80.94 15.77
C SER A 598 -116.55 -80.76 15.42
N THR A 599 -116.88 -80.00 14.37
CA THR A 599 -118.26 -79.79 13.94
C THR A 599 -118.85 -81.08 13.37
N GLN A 600 -118.08 -81.86 12.60
CA GLN A 600 -118.47 -83.18 12.12
C GLN A 600 -118.68 -84.16 13.27
N ARG A 601 -117.82 -84.15 14.30
CA ARG A 601 -118.03 -84.92 15.52
C ARG A 601 -119.32 -84.50 16.23
N ARG A 602 -119.62 -83.20 16.33
CA ARG A 602 -120.88 -82.69 16.91
C ARG A 602 -122.10 -83.08 16.06
N LYS A 603 -122.02 -82.98 14.72
CA LYS A 603 -123.06 -83.40 13.77
C LYS A 603 -123.32 -84.90 13.87
N ASN A 604 -122.27 -85.73 13.86
CA ASN A 604 -122.38 -87.17 14.05
C ASN A 604 -122.92 -87.52 15.42
N ALA A 605 -122.49 -86.84 16.49
CA ALA A 605 -123.06 -87.02 17.82
C ALA A 605 -124.55 -86.62 17.89
N ALA A 606 -124.94 -85.54 17.21
CA ALA A 606 -126.34 -85.13 17.08
C ALA A 606 -127.14 -86.13 16.25
N ASN A 607 -126.60 -86.64 15.14
CA ASN A 607 -127.21 -87.69 14.31
C ASN A 607 -127.34 -89.00 15.09
N ILE A 608 -126.33 -89.40 15.87
CA ILE A 608 -126.41 -90.58 16.74
C ILE A 608 -127.50 -90.38 17.82
N LYS A 609 -127.61 -89.18 18.40
CA LYS A 609 -128.69 -88.85 19.34
C LYS A 609 -130.05 -88.85 18.65
N ASP A 610 -130.17 -88.33 17.44
CA ASP A 610 -131.42 -88.30 16.68
C ASP A 610 -131.81 -89.70 16.21
N LEU A 611 -130.91 -90.48 15.65
CA LEU A 611 -131.09 -91.91 15.37
C LEU A 611 -131.42 -92.67 16.66
N GLY A 612 -130.81 -92.34 17.78
CA GLY A 612 -131.16 -92.87 19.11
C GLY A 612 -132.60 -92.52 19.51
N LYS A 613 -133.06 -91.30 19.25
CA LYS A 613 -134.45 -90.88 19.45
C LYS A 613 -135.40 -91.54 18.47
N GLN A 614 -135.06 -91.64 17.19
CA GLN A 614 -135.85 -92.33 16.17
C GLN A 614 -135.94 -93.83 16.47
N LEU A 615 -134.87 -94.43 17.00
CA LEU A 615 -134.86 -95.82 17.45
C LEU A 615 -135.67 -95.99 18.74
N GLN A 616 -135.64 -95.04 19.67
CA GLN A 616 -136.59 -94.99 20.78
C GLN A 616 -138.03 -94.76 20.32
N GLN A 617 -138.26 -93.94 19.29
CA GLN A 617 -139.57 -93.65 18.73
C GLN A 617 -140.08 -94.84 17.90
N ALA A 618 -139.20 -95.61 17.24
CA ALA A 618 -139.50 -96.87 16.58
C ALA A 618 -139.79 -97.99 17.60
N ARG A 619 -139.05 -98.02 18.71
CA ARG A 619 -139.36 -98.88 19.88
C ARG A 619 -140.72 -98.51 20.49
N ARG A 620 -141.01 -97.22 20.67
CA ARG A 620 -142.31 -96.72 21.13
C ARG A 620 -143.42 -96.95 20.10
N ARG A 621 -143.13 -96.91 18.79
CA ARG A 621 -144.07 -97.25 17.70
C ARG A 621 -144.31 -98.76 17.60
N LEU A 622 -143.35 -99.61 17.97
CA LEU A 622 -143.56 -101.04 18.15
C LEU A 622 -144.45 -101.32 19.39
N GLU A 623 -144.25 -100.60 20.49
CA GLU A 623 -145.11 -100.70 21.69
C GLU A 623 -146.50 -100.07 21.51
N GLN A 624 -146.66 -99.09 20.61
CA GLN A 624 -147.94 -98.39 20.36
C GLN A 624 -148.74 -98.94 19.16
N LEU A 625 -148.26 -100.00 18.48
CA LEU A 625 -149.01 -100.74 17.44
C LEU A 625 -149.65 -102.04 17.98
N GLU A 626 -149.51 -102.33 19.28
CA GLU A 626 -150.29 -103.34 20.02
C GLU A 626 -151.56 -102.76 20.68
N THR A 627 -151.83 -101.45 20.52
CA THR A 627 -153.08 -100.82 20.97
C THR A 627 -153.63 -99.87 19.91
N THR A 628 -154.74 -100.29 19.30
CA THR A 628 -155.78 -99.44 18.69
C THR A 628 -155.40 -98.46 17.57
N HIS A 629 -155.85 -98.83 16.36
CA HIS A 629 -156.95 -98.16 15.65
C HIS A 629 -156.78 -96.67 15.22
N ASP A 630 -156.73 -96.54 13.89
CA ASP A 630 -157.50 -95.62 13.05
C ASP A 630 -157.07 -94.18 12.74
N ASN A 631 -156.89 -94.01 11.43
CA ASN A 631 -157.53 -93.04 10.56
C ASN A 631 -157.06 -91.58 10.51
N ARG A 632 -156.81 -91.18 9.25
CA ARG A 632 -157.16 -89.91 8.59
C ARG A 632 -156.30 -88.70 8.95
N ASP A 633 -156.08 -87.72 8.06
CA ASP A 633 -156.19 -87.51 6.61
C ASP A 633 -155.74 -86.05 6.42
N GLY A 634 -155.31 -85.68 5.21
CA GLY A 634 -155.51 -84.31 4.72
C GLY A 634 -154.34 -83.32 4.72
N GLY A 635 -153.94 -82.95 3.49
CA GLY A 635 -153.68 -81.57 3.03
C GLY A 635 -152.31 -80.98 3.38
N GLY A 636 -151.42 -80.71 2.41
CA GLY A 636 -151.44 -79.52 1.55
C GLY A 636 -150.72 -78.37 2.27
N GLY A 637 -149.62 -77.77 1.82
CA GLY A 637 -149.39 -77.08 0.55
C GLY A 637 -148.51 -75.84 0.81
N MET A 638 -147.64 -75.51 -0.15
CA MET A 638 -147.05 -74.20 -0.51
C MET A 638 -146.41 -73.27 0.54
N GLY A 639 -145.27 -72.67 0.17
CA GLY A 639 -144.86 -71.38 0.72
C GLY A 639 -143.40 -70.98 0.48
N SER A 640 -143.15 -70.22 -0.58
CA SER A 640 -141.94 -69.41 -0.81
C SER A 640 -141.84 -68.21 0.14
N ARG A 641 -140.64 -67.64 0.31
CA ARG A 641 -140.30 -66.20 0.55
C ARG A 641 -138.76 -66.08 0.68
N SER A 642 -137.98 -65.41 -0.20
CA SER A 642 -137.82 -63.95 -0.43
C SER A 642 -137.45 -63.18 0.85
N SER A 643 -136.48 -62.27 0.95
CA SER A 643 -135.54 -61.64 0.01
C SER A 643 -134.61 -60.67 0.78
N SER A 644 -133.44 -60.36 0.19
CA SER A 644 -132.75 -59.03 0.01
C SER A 644 -132.55 -58.06 1.20
N SER A 645 -131.75 -56.98 1.23
CA SER A 645 -130.97 -56.13 0.28
C SER A 645 -130.00 -55.27 1.13
N GLY A 646 -128.82 -54.81 0.69
CA GLY A 646 -128.55 -53.56 -0.07
C GLY A 646 -127.22 -52.91 0.44
N SER A 647 -126.19 -52.67 -0.39
CA SER A 647 -125.87 -51.49 -1.25
C SER A 647 -125.27 -50.30 -0.45
N LEU A 648 -124.12 -49.69 -0.79
CA LEU A 648 -123.88 -48.82 -1.96
C LEU A 648 -122.36 -48.63 -2.30
N ASN A 649 -122.11 -47.99 -3.43
CA ASN A 649 -121.02 -48.16 -4.40
C ASN A 649 -120.43 -46.78 -4.82
N VAL A 650 -119.16 -46.71 -5.30
CA VAL A 650 -118.70 -45.97 -6.54
C VAL A 650 -118.71 -44.41 -6.50
N ARG A 651 -117.74 -43.59 -6.98
CA ARG A 651 -116.68 -43.68 -8.03
C ARG A 651 -115.82 -42.38 -8.18
N THR A 652 -114.59 -42.53 -8.72
CA THR A 652 -113.80 -41.69 -9.68
C THR A 652 -113.49 -40.19 -9.51
N GLY A 653 -112.23 -39.84 -9.83
CA GLY A 653 -111.81 -38.56 -10.42
C GLY A 653 -110.28 -38.44 -10.61
N VAL A 654 -109.83 -38.14 -11.83
CA VAL A 654 -108.43 -38.15 -12.34
C VAL A 654 -107.84 -36.72 -12.42
N SER A 655 -106.52 -36.55 -12.29
CA SER A 655 -105.68 -35.62 -13.11
C SER A 655 -104.15 -35.82 -12.91
N ARG A 656 -103.40 -35.75 -14.03
CA ARG A 656 -101.92 -35.59 -14.22
C ARG A 656 -101.46 -34.18 -13.77
N ASP A 657 -100.21 -33.75 -13.63
CA ASP A 657 -98.90 -34.06 -14.27
C ASP A 657 -97.72 -33.43 -13.47
N GLU A 658 -96.52 -33.95 -13.69
CA GLU A 658 -95.11 -33.44 -13.56
C GLU A 658 -94.59 -32.45 -12.46
N GLY A 659 -93.44 -32.83 -11.87
CA GLY A 659 -92.18 -32.05 -11.95
C GLY A 659 -91.59 -31.35 -10.70
N PHE A 660 -90.42 -31.84 -10.22
CA PHE A 660 -89.38 -31.20 -9.36
C PHE A 660 -89.78 -30.82 -7.90
N SER A 661 -88.98 -30.79 -6.84
CA SER A 661 -87.54 -30.95 -6.51
C SER A 661 -87.44 -31.19 -4.97
N GLU A 662 -86.25 -31.65 -4.50
CA GLU A 662 -85.72 -31.56 -3.12
C GLU A 662 -86.53 -32.22 -1.99
N THR A 663 -86.00 -33.17 -1.22
CA THR A 663 -85.10 -32.88 -0.09
C THR A 663 -84.61 -34.21 0.50
N ALA A 664 -83.29 -34.36 0.66
CA ALA A 664 -82.70 -35.34 1.56
C ALA A 664 -81.90 -34.57 2.61
N GLY A 665 -82.37 -34.63 3.87
CA GLY A 665 -81.54 -34.30 5.01
C GLY A 665 -80.54 -35.42 5.28
N SER A 666 -79.32 -35.06 5.67
CA SER A 666 -78.65 -35.53 6.90
C SER A 666 -77.26 -34.92 7.02
N SER A 667 -77.08 -34.23 8.15
CA SER A 667 -75.88 -33.76 8.89
C SER A 667 -74.65 -34.71 8.93
N PRO A 668 -73.58 -34.39 9.70
CA PRO A 668 -72.80 -33.15 9.89
C PRO A 668 -71.27 -33.40 9.85
N GLY A 669 -70.43 -32.36 9.83
CA GLY A 669 -68.99 -32.54 10.09
C GLY A 669 -68.11 -31.30 9.91
N THR A 670 -68.08 -30.45 10.95
CA THR A 670 -66.88 -29.83 11.55
C THR A 670 -65.92 -29.02 10.66
N ALA A 671 -65.96 -27.69 10.79
CA ALA A 671 -64.80 -26.81 10.54
C ALA A 671 -64.76 -25.70 11.60
N GLU A 672 -63.65 -25.65 12.32
CA GLU A 672 -63.35 -24.75 13.43
C GLU A 672 -63.24 -23.28 13.00
N GLY A 673 -63.78 -22.39 13.83
CA GLY A 673 -63.68 -20.94 13.68
C GLY A 673 -62.45 -20.38 14.38
N PHE A 674 -61.70 -19.55 13.66
CA PHE A 674 -60.63 -18.70 14.17
C PHE A 674 -61.18 -17.43 14.86
N PRO A 675 -60.38 -16.75 15.74
CA PRO A 675 -60.84 -15.66 16.59
C PRO A 675 -61.05 -14.35 15.79
N GLU A 676 -62.18 -13.69 16.04
CA GLU A 676 -62.58 -12.44 15.40
C GLU A 676 -61.77 -11.26 15.96
N VAL A 677 -60.81 -10.77 15.17
CA VAL A 677 -60.05 -9.53 15.44
C VAL A 677 -60.92 -8.33 15.09
N ASP A 678 -60.98 -7.36 15.99
CA ASP A 678 -61.75 -6.13 15.87
C ASP A 678 -61.49 -5.42 14.53
N LYS A 679 -62.51 -5.46 13.66
CA LYS A 679 -62.42 -5.00 12.26
C LYS A 679 -62.07 -3.51 12.19
N ALA A 680 -62.41 -2.73 13.22
CA ALA A 680 -62.04 -1.31 13.31
C ALA A 680 -60.54 -1.12 13.53
N VAL A 681 -59.91 -1.90 14.42
CA VAL A 681 -58.47 -1.85 14.68
C VAL A 681 -57.68 -2.35 13.46
N LEU A 682 -58.18 -3.40 12.80
CA LEU A 682 -57.62 -3.89 11.54
C LEU A 682 -57.70 -2.83 10.44
N VAL A 683 -58.86 -2.18 10.25
CA VAL A 683 -59.01 -1.11 9.26
C VAL A 683 -58.13 0.09 9.61
N GLU A 684 -58.05 0.50 10.87
CA GLU A 684 -57.19 1.61 11.28
C GLU A 684 -55.69 1.28 11.09
N ARG A 685 -55.30 0.02 11.37
CA ARG A 685 -53.96 -0.48 11.10
C ARG A 685 -53.68 -0.56 9.60
N ILE A 686 -54.64 -1.01 8.80
CA ILE A 686 -54.56 -1.03 7.33
C ILE A 686 -54.41 0.39 6.80
N VAL A 687 -55.18 1.37 7.27
CA VAL A 687 -55.06 2.77 6.84
C VAL A 687 -53.73 3.38 7.27
N ARG A 688 -53.26 3.11 8.49
CA ARG A 688 -51.93 3.54 8.96
C ARG A 688 -50.82 2.90 8.11
N LEU A 689 -50.94 1.62 7.79
CA LEU A 689 -50.01 0.90 6.92
C LEU A 689 -50.07 1.41 5.47
N GLN A 690 -51.25 1.68 4.92
CA GLN A 690 -51.42 2.25 3.58
C GLN A 690 -50.86 3.67 3.50
N LYS A 691 -51.04 4.51 4.54
CA LYS A 691 -50.40 5.83 4.61
C LYS A 691 -48.88 5.74 4.75
N ALA A 692 -48.39 4.81 5.58
CA ALA A 692 -46.95 4.58 5.71
C ALA A 692 -46.35 4.01 4.42
N HIS A 693 -47.08 3.13 3.72
CA HIS A 693 -46.70 2.57 2.44
C HIS A 693 -46.70 3.63 1.35
N ALA A 694 -47.73 4.49 1.28
CA ALA A 694 -47.79 5.62 0.36
C ALA A 694 -46.60 6.58 0.55
N ARG A 695 -46.28 6.96 1.79
CA ARG A 695 -45.09 7.80 2.07
C ARG A 695 -43.77 7.13 1.71
N LYS A 696 -43.67 5.81 1.90
CA LYS A 696 -42.49 5.04 1.48
C LYS A 696 -42.40 4.96 -0.04
N ASN A 697 -43.53 4.80 -0.74
CA ASN A 697 -43.60 4.82 -2.19
C ASN A 697 -43.20 6.18 -2.76
N GLU A 698 -43.75 7.28 -2.23
CA GLU A 698 -43.34 8.64 -2.62
C GLU A 698 -41.84 8.87 -2.39
N LYS A 699 -41.28 8.30 -1.31
CA LYS A 699 -39.84 8.38 -1.04
C LYS A 699 -39.01 7.52 -1.99
N LEU A 700 -39.51 6.33 -2.37
CA LEU A 700 -38.88 5.46 -3.36
C LEU A 700 -38.90 6.14 -4.73
N GLU A 701 -40.05 6.65 -5.18
CA GLU A 701 -40.19 7.40 -6.44
C GLU A 701 -39.24 8.61 -6.47
N PHE A 702 -39.14 9.38 -5.37
CA PHE A 702 -38.18 10.48 -5.29
C PHE A 702 -36.72 10.03 -5.40
N LEU A 703 -36.35 8.91 -4.77
CA LEU A 703 -34.99 8.38 -4.83
C LEU A 703 -34.68 7.77 -6.19
N GLU A 704 -35.66 7.14 -6.84
CA GLU A 704 -35.58 6.63 -8.21
C GLU A 704 -35.35 7.76 -9.20
N ASP A 705 -36.12 8.85 -9.12
CA ASP A 705 -35.92 10.05 -9.93
C ASP A 705 -34.54 10.69 -9.72
N HIS A 706 -34.08 10.77 -8.46
CA HIS A 706 -32.74 11.29 -8.16
C HIS A 706 -31.63 10.38 -8.72
N ASN A 707 -31.77 9.06 -8.58
CA ASN A 707 -30.83 8.11 -9.17
C ASN A 707 -30.83 8.18 -10.70
N GLN A 708 -32.00 8.35 -11.33
CA GLN A 708 -32.14 8.55 -12.76
C GLN A 708 -31.37 9.80 -13.22
N GLN A 709 -31.54 10.93 -12.51
CA GLN A 709 -30.82 12.18 -12.79
C GLN A 709 -29.30 12.02 -12.62
N LEU A 710 -28.84 11.35 -11.55
CA LEU A 710 -27.42 11.08 -11.34
C LEU A 710 -26.83 10.19 -12.45
N LEU A 711 -27.56 9.18 -12.91
CA LEU A 711 -27.15 8.33 -14.03
C LEU A 711 -27.06 9.12 -15.33
N GLU A 712 -27.99 10.05 -15.58
CA GLU A 712 -27.94 10.93 -16.75
C GLU A 712 -26.75 11.90 -16.71
N GLU A 713 -26.46 12.50 -15.55
CA GLU A 713 -25.28 13.35 -15.35
C GLU A 713 -23.98 12.55 -15.53
N LEU A 714 -23.92 11.33 -14.99
CA LEU A 714 -22.76 10.45 -15.14
C LEU A 714 -22.54 10.08 -16.61
N ARG A 715 -23.61 9.72 -17.34
CA ARG A 715 -23.56 9.45 -18.79
C ARG A 715 -23.20 10.70 -19.60
N ARG A 716 -23.65 11.90 -19.20
CA ARG A 716 -23.28 13.16 -19.86
C ARG A 716 -21.81 13.47 -19.64
N LYS A 717 -21.31 13.38 -18.41
CA LYS A 717 -19.89 13.56 -18.07
C LYS A 717 -19.01 12.53 -18.77
N ALA A 718 -19.42 11.27 -18.80
CA ALA A 718 -18.71 10.22 -19.54
C ALA A 718 -18.63 10.52 -21.05
N ARG A 719 -19.72 10.98 -21.68
CA ARG A 719 -19.71 11.41 -23.09
C ARG A 719 -18.80 12.61 -23.34
N ILE A 720 -18.77 13.58 -22.41
CA ILE A 720 -17.88 14.72 -22.50
C ILE A 720 -16.43 14.27 -22.41
N ILE A 721 -16.09 13.45 -21.41
CA ILE A 721 -14.74 12.88 -21.23
C ILE A 721 -14.32 12.07 -22.47
N GLN A 722 -15.18 11.19 -22.96
CA GLN A 722 -14.93 10.42 -24.17
C GLN A 722 -14.74 11.33 -25.40
N GLY A 723 -15.52 12.40 -25.48
CA GLY A 723 -15.35 13.44 -26.50
C GLY A 723 -14.01 14.16 -26.41
N TYR A 724 -13.53 14.48 -25.21
CA TYR A 724 -12.21 15.08 -25.00
C TYR A 724 -11.08 14.10 -25.33
N VAL A 725 -11.17 12.85 -24.86
CA VAL A 725 -10.18 11.79 -25.13
C VAL A 725 -10.06 11.48 -26.62
N LEU A 726 -11.16 11.54 -27.38
CA LEU A 726 -11.13 11.28 -28.83
C LEU A 726 -10.73 12.49 -29.66
N ARG A 727 -10.81 13.71 -29.12
CA ARG A 727 -10.53 14.96 -29.84
C ARG A 727 -9.13 15.50 -29.57
N GLU A 728 -8.51 15.11 -28.46
CA GLU A 728 -7.13 15.49 -28.14
C GLU A 728 -6.15 14.35 -28.49
N GLU A 729 -5.24 14.64 -29.42
CA GLU A 729 -4.10 13.76 -29.70
C GLU A 729 -3.18 13.73 -28.46
N THR A 730 -2.67 12.54 -28.12
CA THR A 730 -1.75 12.31 -27.00
C THR A 730 -0.54 13.25 -27.11
N GLY A 731 -0.55 14.34 -26.34
CA GLY A 731 0.50 15.37 -26.34
C GLY A 731 0.00 16.82 -26.44
N ALA A 732 -1.29 17.07 -26.71
CA ALA A 732 -1.84 18.43 -26.79
C ALA A 732 -2.03 19.10 -25.41
N LEU A 733 -2.26 18.32 -24.36
CA LEU A 733 -2.24 18.80 -22.99
C LEU A 733 -0.83 18.61 -22.42
N SER A 734 -0.13 19.72 -22.16
CA SER A 734 1.02 19.69 -21.27
C SER A 734 0.55 19.10 -19.94
N SER A 735 1.19 18.02 -19.50
CA SER A 735 0.96 17.48 -18.17
C SER A 735 1.25 18.60 -17.15
N GLU A 736 0.47 18.68 -16.07
CA GLU A 736 0.72 19.59 -14.95
C GLU A 736 2.16 19.45 -14.43
N ALA A 737 2.74 18.23 -14.49
CA ALA A 737 4.14 17.98 -14.20
C ALA A 737 5.11 18.66 -15.19
N SER A 738 4.75 18.74 -16.47
CA SER A 738 5.54 19.43 -17.49
C SER A 738 5.45 20.95 -17.38
N ASP A 739 4.31 21.50 -16.97
CA ASP A 739 4.15 22.94 -16.75
C ASP A 739 4.81 23.38 -15.45
N LEU A 740 4.74 22.57 -14.39
CA LEU A 740 5.55 22.74 -13.18
C LEU A 740 7.04 22.64 -13.48
N SER A 741 7.45 21.74 -14.38
CA SER A 741 8.85 21.61 -14.79
C SER A 741 9.34 22.81 -15.59
N LYS A 742 8.53 23.33 -16.52
CA LYS A 742 8.82 24.59 -17.25
C LYS A 742 8.88 25.79 -16.28
N ALA A 743 7.95 25.89 -15.34
CA ALA A 743 7.95 26.93 -14.32
C ALA A 743 9.16 26.84 -13.38
N ARG A 744 9.59 25.62 -13.01
CA ARG A 744 10.80 25.37 -12.22
C ARG A 744 12.07 25.69 -13.01
N LEU A 745 12.13 25.32 -14.30
CA LEU A 745 13.22 25.65 -15.21
C LEU A 745 13.35 27.16 -15.40
N SER A 746 12.23 27.87 -15.56
CA SER A 746 12.19 29.33 -15.65
C SER A 746 12.68 30.01 -14.36
N ARG A 747 12.40 29.44 -13.18
CA ARG A 747 12.88 29.97 -11.88
C ARG A 747 14.35 29.69 -11.58
N LYS A 748 14.95 28.66 -12.17
CA LYS A 748 16.33 28.25 -11.84
C LYS A 748 17.42 29.15 -12.44
N GLY A 749 17.06 30.11 -13.31
CA GLY A 749 18.04 30.99 -13.96
C GLY A 749 18.99 30.21 -14.90
N GLY A 750 19.78 30.93 -15.69
CA GLY A 750 20.73 30.34 -16.64
C GLY A 750 20.26 30.30 -18.09
N ILE A 751 21.13 29.77 -18.95
CA ILE A 751 20.98 29.73 -20.42
C ILE A 751 19.70 28.97 -20.84
N MET A 752 19.41 27.81 -20.23
CA MET A 752 18.20 27.03 -20.53
C MET A 752 16.92 27.72 -20.04
N ALA A 753 16.97 28.37 -18.88
CA ALA A 753 15.85 29.17 -18.38
C ALA A 753 15.52 30.32 -19.35
N SER A 754 16.56 30.95 -19.94
CA SER A 754 16.43 32.05 -20.90
C SER A 754 15.99 31.61 -22.30
N LEU A 755 16.19 30.34 -22.67
CA LEU A 755 15.71 29.77 -23.94
C LEU A 755 14.22 29.40 -23.93
N TYR A 756 13.70 28.99 -22.77
CA TYR A 756 12.28 28.66 -22.58
C TYR A 756 11.44 29.81 -22.01
N SER A 757 12.10 30.91 -21.60
CA SER A 757 11.49 32.16 -21.14
C SER A 757 11.52 33.19 -22.25
N SER A 758 10.43 33.92 -22.45
CA SER A 758 10.35 35.05 -23.41
C SER A 758 11.24 36.25 -23.02
N HIS A 759 11.91 36.20 -21.87
CA HIS A 759 12.83 37.23 -21.40
C HIS A 759 14.25 36.68 -21.30
N ALA A 760 15.17 37.30 -22.04
CA ALA A 760 16.60 37.07 -21.96
C ALA A 760 17.13 37.71 -20.67
N VAL A 761 17.16 36.94 -19.58
CA VAL A 761 17.62 37.41 -18.27
C VAL A 761 19.15 37.26 -18.15
N ASP A 762 19.78 36.47 -19.01
CA ASP A 762 21.20 36.10 -18.88
C ASP A 762 22.09 36.74 -19.97
N SER A 763 23.03 37.60 -19.55
CA SER A 763 24.02 38.28 -20.42
C SER A 763 24.99 37.29 -21.09
N ARG A 764 25.06 36.05 -20.59
CA ARG A 764 25.86 34.95 -21.16
C ARG A 764 25.18 34.24 -22.34
N LEU A 765 23.89 34.46 -22.59
CA LEU A 765 23.18 33.91 -23.75
C LEU A 765 23.49 34.76 -24.99
N THR A 766 24.61 34.47 -25.67
CA THR A 766 24.95 35.11 -26.94
C THR A 766 24.17 34.50 -28.09
N LEU A 767 23.98 35.27 -29.17
CA LEU A 767 23.32 34.80 -30.41
C LEU A 767 24.02 33.58 -31.02
N GLU A 768 25.35 33.53 -30.91
CA GLU A 768 26.16 32.41 -31.39
C GLU A 768 25.86 31.13 -30.61
N LEU A 769 25.78 31.22 -29.28
CA LEU A 769 25.44 30.09 -28.42
C LEU A 769 23.99 29.62 -28.64
N SER A 770 23.05 30.54 -28.89
CA SER A 770 21.65 30.15 -29.16
C SER A 770 21.47 29.48 -30.52
N LEU A 771 22.26 29.86 -31.53
CA LEU A 771 22.30 29.18 -32.83
C LEU A 771 22.96 27.80 -32.70
N GLU A 772 24.04 27.66 -31.93
CA GLU A 772 24.68 26.37 -31.67
C GLU A 772 23.74 25.40 -30.93
N ILE A 773 23.02 25.88 -29.91
CA ILE A 773 22.03 25.08 -29.18
C ILE A 773 20.88 24.65 -30.11
N ASN A 774 20.37 25.55 -30.95
CA ASN A 774 19.35 25.19 -31.93
C ASN A 774 19.85 24.14 -32.93
N HIS A 775 21.09 24.27 -33.41
CA HIS A 775 21.66 23.30 -34.35
C HIS A 775 21.81 21.91 -33.71
N LYS A 776 22.26 21.84 -32.45
CA LYS A 776 22.35 20.58 -31.69
C LYS A 776 20.97 19.98 -31.39
N LEU A 777 19.99 20.80 -31.00
CA LEU A 777 18.61 20.33 -30.77
C LEU A 777 17.98 19.81 -32.06
N GLN A 778 18.18 20.50 -33.18
CA GLN A 778 17.72 20.04 -34.48
C GLN A 778 18.35 18.69 -34.88
N ALA A 779 19.66 18.52 -34.69
CA ALA A 779 20.34 17.26 -34.96
C ALA A 779 19.82 16.09 -34.09
N VAL A 780 19.57 16.34 -32.81
CA VAL A 780 18.97 15.34 -31.90
C VAL A 780 17.55 14.99 -32.33
N LEU A 781 16.77 15.98 -32.79
CA LEU A 781 15.40 15.78 -33.22
C LEU A 781 15.33 15.01 -34.55
N GLU A 782 16.23 15.32 -35.50
CA GLU A 782 16.39 14.57 -36.76
C GLU A 782 16.81 13.11 -36.50
N ASP A 783 17.77 12.86 -35.60
CA ASP A 783 18.19 11.51 -35.22
C ASP A 783 17.08 10.73 -34.49
N THR A 784 16.33 11.40 -33.60
CA THR A 784 15.21 10.80 -32.89
C THR A 784 14.05 10.45 -33.83
N LEU A 785 13.75 11.33 -34.80
CA LEU A 785 12.75 11.04 -35.84
C LEU A 785 13.19 9.87 -36.71
N LEU A 786 14.44 9.82 -37.14
CA LEU A 786 14.99 8.71 -37.93
C LEU A 786 14.90 7.39 -37.17
N LYS A 787 15.26 7.37 -35.88
CA LYS A 787 15.12 6.19 -35.01
C LYS A 787 13.67 5.76 -34.86
N ASN A 788 12.74 6.69 -34.66
CA ASN A 788 11.30 6.38 -34.56
C ASN A 788 10.74 5.81 -35.86
N ILE A 789 11.14 6.35 -37.03
CA ILE A 789 10.77 5.80 -38.34
C ILE A 789 11.29 4.36 -38.46
N THR A 790 12.56 4.14 -38.12
CA THR A 790 13.20 2.81 -38.17
C THR A 790 12.52 1.81 -37.22
N LEU A 791 12.20 2.24 -36.00
CA LEU A 791 11.47 1.42 -35.04
C LEU A 791 10.06 1.08 -35.55
N LYS A 792 9.36 2.03 -36.17
CA LYS A 792 8.05 1.78 -36.77
C LYS A 792 8.12 0.75 -37.91
N GLU A 793 9.14 0.81 -38.77
CA GLU A 793 9.37 -0.18 -39.82
C GLU A 793 9.70 -1.57 -39.24
N SER A 794 10.49 -1.62 -38.17
CA SER A 794 10.80 -2.87 -37.47
C SER A 794 9.56 -3.51 -36.83
N LEU A 795 8.70 -2.71 -36.19
CA LEU A 795 7.42 -3.14 -35.63
C LEU A 795 6.45 -3.62 -36.70
N GLN A 796 6.38 -2.95 -37.85
CA GLN A 796 5.56 -3.40 -38.98
C GLN A 796 6.07 -4.72 -39.56
N THR A 797 7.39 -4.91 -39.62
CA THR A 797 8.00 -6.16 -40.09
C THR A 797 7.71 -7.30 -39.12
N LEU A 798 7.87 -7.06 -37.81
CA LEU A 798 7.51 -8.02 -36.78
C LEU A 798 6.02 -8.35 -36.81
N GLY A 799 5.15 -7.35 -36.97
CA GLY A 799 3.71 -7.54 -37.10
C GLY A 799 3.33 -8.42 -38.30
N LYS A 800 3.98 -8.23 -39.46
CA LYS A 800 3.81 -9.09 -40.65
C LYS A 800 4.29 -10.51 -40.40
N GLU A 801 5.40 -10.69 -39.68
CA GLU A 801 5.92 -12.01 -39.36
C GLU A 801 5.03 -12.74 -38.35
N ILE A 802 4.51 -12.02 -37.34
CA ILE A 802 3.49 -12.55 -36.42
C ILE A 802 2.25 -12.95 -37.21
N GLU A 803 1.74 -12.11 -38.11
CA GLU A 803 0.57 -12.45 -38.94
C GLU A 803 0.83 -13.69 -39.82
N ARG A 804 2.05 -13.83 -40.36
CA ARG A 804 2.48 -15.01 -41.13
C ARG A 804 2.51 -16.26 -40.26
N LEU A 805 3.06 -16.18 -39.05
CA LEU A 805 3.13 -17.29 -38.09
C LEU A 805 1.74 -17.69 -37.58
N THR A 806 0.89 -16.72 -37.26
CA THR A 806 -0.50 -16.97 -36.86
C THR A 806 -1.30 -17.66 -37.97
N LYS A 807 -1.09 -17.27 -39.24
CA LYS A 807 -1.70 -17.94 -40.40
C LYS A 807 -1.16 -19.35 -40.68
N LEU A 808 -0.01 -19.73 -40.11
CA LEU A 808 0.54 -21.09 -40.20
C LEU A 808 0.09 -21.99 -39.05
N GLN A 809 -0.43 -21.41 -37.95
CA GLN A 809 -0.96 -22.14 -36.80
C GLN A 809 -2.47 -22.44 -36.89
N ILE A 810 -3.18 -21.81 -37.83
CA ILE A 810 -4.57 -22.11 -38.22
C ILE A 810 -4.52 -22.95 -39.50
#